data_AF-A0A9J9HBG9-F1
#
_entry.id   AF-A0A9J9HBG9-F1
#
_cell.length_a   1.000
_cell.length_b   1.000
_cell.length_c   1.000
_cell.angle_alpha   90.00
_cell.angle_beta   90.00
_cell.angle_gamma   90.00
#
_symmetry.space_group_name_H-M   'P 1'
#
loop_
_entity.id
_entity.type
_entity.pdbx_description
1 polymer ?
#
loop_
_entity_poly.entity_id
_entity_poly.type
_entity_poly.pdbx_seq_one_letter_code
_entity_poly.pdbx_strand_id
1 'polypeptide(L)'
;MRATLIQIDGWDPVAGEAVTLRAASHDDPAVCHLDGAVWWPAIAQLPKLRYDLFSGAFDGQIDTPSSTVTLMTEAFPDLPRYALADARLRLWRGEVGAAWGDYVLRFDGIVTAQPKVEALTATIDFAVDDRWLDTPLLDLYAGTTGVEGEAGQKGTPKPWCLGEPRYVPGVMIDSVDMIVQLSAYGAIQSLNAALERLVRFPFSIGDYANLAALKAAAIPRGYIGTCKALGLVRHGAPLEGIPSYLVSGDAAGPDGWARKPGEIIRRIAHKLGKVDRVSGASLDALDAARPWNLSLYLGEQVTARAIIQRIAASVNAVAGVSWLGQLFVAPIGIGEPVATLRSDGTALPMVGDIQQIEVSPPYWRMAVQAERTWQVHALSDIAFSAVLLDRGRYIAAESYREGDVVDMPDGSRWLHVGTAPTSGVAPGTNAAIWFNLSASIDPADIRYDGGAGPTLQDLKPAEPGATAGAPAGTYVADKLAEEVVADALAMTAIVEQERAHLAQLLTNYLKTMLLDETREARAQALAWMDGEHLHTVQRRETQARIDGDTAIVTDMALMGAKSLDGSAWILDVDTVKVSPTQTYAERDAEISASLTTLGGDLAASVASLGTAIADEAAARATAIDTVTAAIASETSNREAAITSVQDAVSDEAGARATAISDLQSQVDGVEADLAAQVSTLEEAISDESSARASALSTVNATLTSHGATLSANSSSISDLDTAVANLTTTEANHYSFLNAYIGGVGTTVTQHTGAIATLDGRTKGFWSITANAGSGATAFISAQAETSPGVTTSNVAFGAREVHISNPVGGAWTKVLSISGGNVQIYGNLTATGSVTTPNLVSNSVTKAGAALSPSNVIGTGGYVGFGAEATIVLDYAADVVCIFVGFLNYTSGVPSTATRFVRYNSSHSAVETRVGPSSGAGAYMPCAVFATVFSGLAAGTHYIEPQFNGGTSGVYMNAGCGVVYLISKR
;
A
#
# COMPACT_ATOMS: atom_id res chain seq x y z
N MET A 1 31.36 74.17 -12.36
CA MET A 1 31.24 74.19 -10.88
C MET A 1 30.20 73.13 -10.52
N ARG A 2 30.44 72.26 -9.54
CA ARG A 2 29.54 71.12 -9.30
C ARG A 2 28.43 71.44 -8.32
N ALA A 3 27.18 71.43 -8.79
CA ALA A 3 26.01 71.52 -7.94
C ALA A 3 25.58 70.16 -7.41
N THR A 4 25.10 70.16 -6.17
CA THR A 4 24.40 69.02 -5.55
C THR A 4 22.92 69.36 -5.46
N LEU A 5 22.06 68.40 -5.82
CA LEU A 5 20.61 68.47 -5.72
C LEU A 5 20.11 67.33 -4.83
N ILE A 6 19.14 67.61 -3.96
CA ILE A 6 18.52 66.65 -3.05
C ILE A 6 17.00 66.73 -3.18
N GLN A 7 16.36 65.60 -3.43
CA GLN A 7 14.91 65.45 -3.37
C GLN A 7 14.52 64.54 -2.21
N ILE A 8 13.53 64.94 -1.43
CA ILE A 8 12.94 64.12 -0.34
C ILE A 8 11.44 64.03 -0.57
N ASP A 9 10.92 62.81 -0.71
CA ASP A 9 9.50 62.54 -0.96
C ASP A 9 8.83 62.04 0.33
N GLY A 10 8.25 62.98 1.09
CA GLY A 10 7.61 62.76 2.39
C GLY A 10 6.09 62.87 2.38
N TRP A 11 5.52 62.97 3.57
CA TRP A 11 4.07 63.05 3.77
C TRP A 11 3.69 64.24 4.66
N ASP A 12 2.62 64.95 4.31
CA ASP A 12 2.01 65.97 5.16
C ASP A 12 0.82 65.37 5.93
N PRO A 13 0.95 65.09 7.24
CA PRO A 13 -0.13 64.50 8.04
C PRO A 13 -1.30 65.47 8.30
N VAL A 14 -1.12 66.77 8.09
CA VAL A 14 -2.17 67.78 8.29
C VAL A 14 -2.97 68.00 7.00
N ALA A 15 -2.29 68.07 5.86
CA ALA A 15 -2.95 68.16 4.56
C ALA A 15 -3.52 66.82 4.06
N GLY A 16 -2.93 65.70 4.49
CA GLY A 16 -3.30 64.35 4.01
C GLY A 16 -2.79 64.06 2.60
N GLU A 17 -1.66 64.68 2.21
CA GLU A 17 -1.09 64.59 0.86
C GLU A 17 0.42 64.33 0.89
N ALA A 18 0.96 63.80 -0.20
CA ALA A 18 2.41 63.60 -0.37
C ALA A 18 3.11 64.93 -0.71
N VAL A 19 4.30 65.15 -0.14
CA VAL A 19 5.08 66.37 -0.32
C VAL A 19 6.49 66.06 -0.83
N THR A 20 6.95 66.80 -1.84
CA THR A 20 8.29 66.67 -2.40
C THR A 20 9.11 67.91 -2.08
N LEU A 21 10.13 67.77 -1.23
CA LEU A 21 11.12 68.80 -0.95
C LEU A 21 12.24 68.72 -1.98
N ARG A 22 12.71 69.87 -2.49
CA ARG A 22 13.79 69.97 -3.49
C ARG A 22 14.79 71.05 -3.09
N ALA A 23 15.99 70.64 -2.71
CA ALA A 23 17.07 71.52 -2.29
C ALA A 23 18.25 71.46 -3.26
N ALA A 24 18.88 72.62 -3.48
CA ALA A 24 20.09 72.84 -4.26
C ALA A 24 21.19 73.42 -3.39
N SER A 25 22.45 73.19 -3.80
CA SER A 25 23.63 73.72 -3.11
C SER A 25 24.18 75.04 -3.67
N HIS A 26 23.52 75.63 -4.66
CA HIS A 26 23.90 76.90 -5.28
C HIS A 26 22.63 77.71 -5.57
N ASP A 27 22.72 79.02 -5.37
CA ASP A 27 21.72 79.99 -5.83
C ASP A 27 22.08 80.43 -7.26
N ASP A 28 21.67 79.61 -8.23
CA ASP A 28 21.87 79.86 -9.66
C ASP A 28 20.57 79.49 -10.42
N PRO A 29 19.99 80.38 -11.24
CA PRO A 29 18.74 80.12 -11.96
C PRO A 29 18.75 78.84 -12.81
N ALA A 30 19.91 78.43 -13.36
CA ALA A 30 20.05 77.22 -14.17
C ALA A 30 19.99 75.92 -13.33
N VAL A 31 20.24 76.03 -12.02
CA VAL A 31 20.08 74.93 -11.05
C VAL A 31 18.71 74.99 -10.39
N CYS A 32 18.27 76.19 -9.98
CA CYS A 32 17.03 76.40 -9.24
C CYS A 32 15.74 76.14 -10.05
N HIS A 33 15.83 76.05 -11.38
CA HIS A 33 14.70 75.72 -12.27
C HIS A 33 14.95 74.48 -13.15
N LEU A 34 15.89 73.62 -12.74
CA LEU A 34 16.29 72.44 -13.51
C LEU A 34 15.14 71.41 -13.61
N ASP A 35 15.01 70.79 -14.78
CA ASP A 35 13.95 69.82 -15.12
C ASP A 35 12.51 70.39 -15.00
N GLY A 36 12.36 71.71 -15.06
CA GLY A 36 11.07 72.38 -14.86
C GLY A 36 10.55 72.33 -13.42
N ALA A 37 11.39 71.87 -12.48
CA ALA A 37 11.10 71.85 -11.05
C ALA A 37 11.83 73.00 -10.34
N VAL A 38 11.22 73.51 -9.26
CA VAL A 38 11.87 74.48 -8.38
C VAL A 38 12.79 73.75 -7.40
N TRP A 39 14.07 74.12 -7.37
CA TRP A 39 15.07 73.63 -6.42
C TRP A 39 15.57 74.81 -5.58
N TRP A 40 15.25 74.82 -4.30
CA TRP A 40 15.58 75.93 -3.41
C TRP A 40 17.05 75.89 -2.98
N PRO A 41 17.80 77.01 -2.99
CA PRO A 41 19.20 77.06 -2.56
C PRO A 41 19.33 76.95 -1.03
N ALA A 42 18.96 75.78 -0.50
CA ALA A 42 18.67 75.54 0.91
C ALA A 42 19.64 74.55 1.58
N ILE A 43 20.61 73.98 0.86
CA ILE A 43 21.59 73.06 1.46
C ILE A 43 22.62 73.89 2.24
N ALA A 44 22.45 73.98 3.56
CA ALA A 44 23.33 74.72 4.46
C ALA A 44 24.70 74.04 4.61
N GLN A 45 24.71 72.71 4.68
CA GLN A 45 25.92 71.90 4.73
C GLN A 45 25.82 70.75 3.72
N LEU A 46 26.82 70.63 2.84
CA LEU A 46 26.91 69.53 1.88
C LEU A 46 27.04 68.18 2.62
N PRO A 47 26.31 67.13 2.19
CA PRO A 47 26.42 65.81 2.79
C PRO A 47 27.79 65.18 2.55
N LYS A 48 28.29 64.47 3.57
CA LYS A 48 29.54 63.70 3.52
C LYS A 48 29.19 62.21 3.44
N LEU A 49 29.15 61.67 2.22
CA LEU A 49 28.92 60.23 2.02
C LEU A 49 30.12 59.45 2.55
N ARG A 50 29.96 58.77 3.68
CA ARG A 50 30.93 57.80 4.20
C ARG A 50 30.57 56.42 3.68
N TYR A 51 31.59 55.61 3.38
CA TYR A 51 31.39 54.19 3.15
C TYR A 51 32.60 53.42 3.66
N ASP A 52 32.36 52.36 4.42
CA ASP A 52 33.37 51.38 4.78
C ASP A 52 33.21 50.16 3.87
N LEU A 53 34.32 49.60 3.43
CA LEU A 53 34.38 48.59 2.37
C LEU A 53 35.07 47.30 2.81
N PHE A 54 36.04 47.41 3.72
CA PHE A 54 36.84 46.28 4.19
C PHE A 54 37.67 46.69 5.41
N SER A 55 37.44 46.02 6.54
CA SER A 55 38.15 46.20 7.81
C SER A 55 39.60 45.70 7.81
N GLY A 56 40.02 44.99 6.75
CA GLY A 56 41.25 44.18 6.74
C GLY A 56 41.02 42.73 7.18
N ALA A 57 39.84 42.39 7.69
CA ALA A 57 39.43 41.03 8.04
C ALA A 57 38.22 40.59 7.19
N PHE A 58 38.11 39.27 6.95
CA PHE A 58 36.93 38.67 6.30
C PHE A 58 35.78 38.40 7.29
N ASP A 59 35.73 39.15 8.39
CA ASP A 59 34.59 39.20 9.32
C ASP A 59 33.39 39.91 8.69
N GLY A 60 33.65 40.91 7.83
CA GLY A 60 32.84 41.22 6.66
C GLY A 60 31.39 41.59 6.95
N GLN A 61 31.15 42.45 7.94
CA GLN A 61 29.83 43.05 8.13
C GLN A 61 29.43 43.86 6.87
N ILE A 62 28.18 43.74 6.44
CA ILE A 62 27.64 44.54 5.33
C ILE A 62 27.17 45.83 5.98
N ASP A 63 28.03 46.84 5.99
CA ASP A 63 27.70 48.14 6.53
C ASP A 63 26.79 48.92 5.57
N THR A 64 25.73 49.50 6.12
CA THR A 64 24.77 50.33 5.38
C THR A 64 25.38 51.72 5.14
N PRO A 65 25.54 52.19 3.88
CA PRO A 65 25.98 53.55 3.63
C PRO A 65 24.99 54.55 4.21
N SER A 66 25.50 55.47 5.02
CA SER A 66 24.73 56.52 5.69
C SER A 66 25.44 57.86 5.66
N SER A 67 24.68 58.94 5.81
CA SER A 67 25.17 60.31 5.83
C SER A 67 24.13 61.24 6.45
N THR A 68 24.52 62.48 6.68
CA THR A 68 23.63 63.54 7.18
C THR A 68 23.66 64.71 6.20
N VAL A 69 22.56 65.47 6.12
CA VAL A 69 22.51 66.77 5.44
C VAL A 69 21.82 67.80 6.32
N THR A 70 22.28 69.04 6.27
CA THR A 70 21.64 70.17 6.94
C THR A 70 20.98 71.07 5.91
N LEU A 71 19.67 71.29 6.05
CA LEU A 71 18.88 72.20 5.21
C LEU A 71 18.48 73.46 6.01
N MET A 72 18.42 74.61 5.35
CA MET A 72 17.80 75.82 5.89
C MET A 72 16.28 75.66 5.92
N THR A 73 15.62 75.92 7.06
CA THR A 73 14.15 75.82 7.15
C THR A 73 13.42 77.02 6.58
N GLU A 74 14.10 78.13 6.29
CA GLU A 74 13.49 79.31 5.66
C GLU A 74 12.89 79.00 4.29
N ALA A 75 13.57 78.16 3.49
CA ALA A 75 13.07 77.69 2.20
C ALA A 75 11.92 76.66 2.30
N PHE A 76 11.74 76.07 3.49
CA PHE A 76 10.75 75.02 3.75
C PHE A 76 10.07 75.28 5.11
N PRO A 77 9.26 76.34 5.25
CA PRO A 77 8.72 76.77 6.55
C PRO A 77 7.85 75.70 7.21
N ASP A 78 7.23 74.83 6.41
CA ASP A 78 6.38 73.72 6.84
C ASP A 78 7.14 72.42 7.13
N LEU A 79 8.47 72.37 6.90
CA LEU A 79 9.29 71.17 7.13
C LEU A 79 9.09 70.52 8.51
N PRO A 80 8.97 71.25 9.63
CA PRO A 80 8.74 70.66 10.95
C PRO A 80 7.41 69.89 11.09
N ARG A 81 6.44 70.07 10.18
CA ARG A 81 5.16 69.35 10.19
C ARG A 81 5.18 68.09 9.33
N TYR A 82 6.12 67.97 8.40
CA TYR A 82 6.16 66.85 7.46
C TYR A 82 6.69 65.58 8.13
N ALA A 83 5.99 64.48 7.92
CA ALA A 83 6.50 63.15 8.26
C ALA A 83 7.54 62.76 7.22
N LEU A 84 8.81 62.79 7.62
CA LEU A 84 9.97 62.55 6.77
C LEU A 84 10.75 61.28 7.15
N ALA A 85 10.53 60.67 8.32
CA ALA A 85 11.04 59.31 8.57
C ALA A 85 10.49 58.31 7.53
N ASP A 86 11.33 57.38 7.07
CA ASP A 86 11.07 56.47 5.94
C ASP A 86 10.81 57.13 4.57
N ALA A 87 10.85 58.47 4.48
CA ALA A 87 10.75 59.18 3.20
C ALA A 87 11.93 58.84 2.28
N ARG A 88 11.66 58.69 0.98
CA ARG A 88 12.72 58.43 0.00
C ARG A 88 13.57 59.69 -0.21
N LEU A 89 14.89 59.55 -0.07
CA LEU A 89 15.86 60.61 -0.33
C LEU A 89 16.73 60.24 -1.52
N ARG A 90 16.85 61.17 -2.47
CA ARG A 90 17.67 61.03 -3.68
C ARG A 90 18.61 62.22 -3.83
N LEU A 91 19.86 61.96 -4.20
CA LEU A 91 20.90 62.97 -4.39
C LEU A 91 21.52 62.86 -5.77
N TRP A 92 21.57 63.98 -6.50
CA TRP A 92 22.23 64.10 -7.79
C TRP A 92 23.41 65.08 -7.74
N ARG A 93 24.38 64.88 -8.63
CA ARG A 93 25.52 65.79 -8.81
C ARG A 93 25.81 66.00 -10.29
N GLY A 94 25.84 67.27 -10.70
CA GLY A 94 26.13 67.70 -12.08
C GLY A 94 26.96 68.98 -12.08
N GLU A 95 27.40 69.44 -13.26
CA GLU A 95 27.96 70.79 -13.42
C GLU A 95 26.82 71.81 -13.56
N VAL A 96 26.97 72.99 -12.94
CA VAL A 96 26.05 74.13 -13.09
C VAL A 96 25.88 74.46 -14.59
N GLY A 97 24.63 74.54 -15.05
CA GLY A 97 24.28 74.79 -16.45
C GLY A 97 24.22 73.56 -17.36
N ALA A 98 24.50 72.36 -16.85
CA ALA A 98 24.30 71.11 -17.59
C ALA A 98 22.81 70.71 -17.65
N ALA A 99 22.44 69.85 -18.61
CA ALA A 99 21.06 69.37 -18.71
C ALA A 99 20.75 68.34 -17.60
N TRP A 100 19.47 68.13 -17.27
CA TRP A 100 19.06 67.16 -16.25
C TRP A 100 19.60 65.73 -16.52
N GLY A 101 19.69 65.32 -17.79
CA GLY A 101 20.29 64.03 -18.17
C GLY A 101 21.78 63.89 -17.83
N ASP A 102 22.51 64.99 -17.64
CA ASP A 102 23.92 65.00 -17.24
C ASP A 102 24.09 65.00 -15.70
N TYR A 103 23.01 65.20 -14.94
CA TYR A 103 23.02 65.11 -13.48
C TYR A 103 22.98 63.65 -13.03
N VAL A 104 24.12 63.15 -12.57
CA VAL A 104 24.26 61.75 -12.17
C VAL A 104 23.67 61.54 -10.77
N LEU A 105 22.73 60.61 -10.63
CA LEU A 105 22.26 60.12 -9.33
C LEU A 105 23.44 59.48 -8.58
N ARG A 106 23.71 59.97 -7.37
CA ARG A 106 24.82 59.52 -6.51
C ARG A 106 24.37 58.78 -5.27
N PHE A 107 23.14 59.01 -4.83
CA PHE A 107 22.55 58.33 -3.67
C PHE A 107 21.04 58.13 -3.88
N ASP A 108 20.53 56.97 -3.51
CA ASP A 108 19.10 56.64 -3.45
C ASP A 108 18.84 55.77 -2.21
N GLY A 109 18.03 56.28 -1.29
CA GLY A 109 17.81 55.65 0.01
C GLY A 109 16.63 56.26 0.75
N ILE A 110 16.65 56.16 2.08
CA ILE A 110 15.60 56.61 2.98
C ILE A 110 16.16 57.52 4.08
N VAL A 111 15.31 58.42 4.56
CA VAL A 111 15.54 59.18 5.78
C VAL A 111 15.33 58.26 6.99
N THR A 112 16.33 58.13 7.86
CA THR A 112 16.36 57.10 8.92
C THR A 112 15.61 57.48 10.20
N ALA A 113 15.39 58.77 10.43
CA ALA A 113 14.70 59.32 11.60
C ALA A 113 13.99 60.63 11.23
N GLN A 114 13.03 61.08 12.05
CA GLN A 114 12.43 62.40 11.82
C GLN A 114 13.50 63.50 11.96
N PRO A 115 13.53 64.51 11.07
CA PRO A 115 14.54 65.56 11.09
C PRO A 115 14.62 66.32 12.42
N LYS A 116 15.84 66.55 12.89
CA LYS A 116 16.09 67.41 14.05
C LYS A 116 16.09 68.87 13.60
N VAL A 117 15.12 69.66 14.05
CA VAL A 117 14.97 71.08 13.70
C VAL A 117 15.45 71.97 14.85
N GLU A 118 16.52 72.72 14.61
CA GLU A 118 17.14 73.65 15.58
C GLU A 118 17.66 74.90 14.86
N ALA A 119 17.48 76.08 15.48
CA ALA A 119 18.08 77.35 15.04
C ALA A 119 17.99 77.65 13.52
N LEU A 120 16.77 77.54 12.94
CA LEU A 120 16.48 77.73 11.50
C LEU A 120 17.12 76.70 10.54
N THR A 121 17.62 75.59 11.08
CA THR A 121 18.17 74.47 10.30
C THR A 121 17.47 73.15 10.64
N ALA A 122 17.39 72.26 9.65
CA ALA A 122 16.91 70.89 9.80
C ALA A 122 18.06 69.93 9.45
N THR A 123 18.48 69.11 10.42
CA THR A 123 19.41 68.01 10.20
C THR A 123 18.62 66.76 9.85
N ILE A 124 18.95 66.17 8.70
CA ILE A 124 18.28 64.99 8.14
C ILE A 124 19.33 63.88 8.02
N ASP A 125 19.13 62.83 8.80
CA ASP A 125 19.94 61.61 8.73
C ASP A 125 19.32 60.65 7.71
N PHE A 126 20.16 60.06 6.85
CA PHE A 126 19.70 59.20 5.78
C PHE A 126 20.67 58.04 5.51
N ALA A 127 20.11 56.91 5.09
CA ALA A 127 20.84 55.69 4.79
C ALA A 127 20.20 54.94 3.62
N VAL A 128 20.96 54.02 3.03
CA VAL A 128 20.45 53.15 1.97
C VAL A 128 19.43 52.16 2.55
N ASP A 129 18.32 51.94 1.84
CA ASP A 129 17.29 50.96 2.23
C ASP A 129 17.76 49.52 1.94
N ASP A 130 18.46 48.93 2.92
CA ASP A 130 19.01 47.58 2.88
C ASP A 130 18.26 46.56 3.78
N ARG A 131 17.22 47.00 4.50
CA ARG A 131 16.40 46.20 5.44
C ARG A 131 15.88 44.87 4.90
N TRP A 132 15.80 44.72 3.58
CA TRP A 132 15.45 43.46 2.93
C TRP A 132 16.49 42.35 3.19
N LEU A 133 17.74 42.71 3.49
CA LEU A 133 18.79 41.76 3.85
C LEU A 133 18.54 41.10 5.22
N ASP A 134 17.86 41.80 6.13
CA ASP A 134 17.55 41.30 7.48
C ASP A 134 16.20 40.58 7.56
N THR A 135 15.51 40.48 6.42
CA THR A 135 14.27 39.68 6.32
C THR A 135 14.59 38.18 6.51
N PRO A 136 13.80 37.43 7.28
CA PRO A 136 13.96 35.99 7.42
C PRO A 136 13.83 35.29 6.06
N LEU A 137 14.81 34.44 5.70
CA LEU A 137 14.96 33.93 4.33
C LEU A 137 14.04 32.74 3.99
N LEU A 138 13.84 31.84 4.96
CA LEU A 138 13.08 30.60 4.77
C LEU A 138 11.60 30.81 5.11
N ASP A 139 10.72 30.16 4.35
CA ASP A 139 9.29 30.12 4.65
C ASP A 139 9.03 29.04 5.72
N LEU A 140 8.05 29.25 6.60
CA LEU A 140 7.70 28.28 7.64
C LEU A 140 6.62 27.30 7.15
N TYR A 141 6.62 26.07 7.68
CA TYR A 141 5.55 25.10 7.46
C TYR A 141 4.23 25.54 8.09
N ALA A 142 3.13 25.49 7.34
CA ALA A 142 1.80 25.81 7.86
C ALA A 142 1.19 24.69 8.74
N GLY A 143 1.67 23.45 8.63
CA GLY A 143 1.15 22.30 9.36
C GLY A 143 -0.24 21.84 8.90
N THR A 144 -0.57 22.06 7.61
CA THR A 144 -1.91 21.81 7.03
C THR A 144 -1.99 20.50 6.24
N THR A 145 -1.02 19.60 6.42
CA THR A 145 -0.76 18.37 5.67
C THR A 145 -0.28 18.59 4.23
N GLY A 146 0.08 17.52 3.54
CA GLY A 146 0.63 17.59 2.18
C GLY A 146 2.02 18.21 2.16
N VAL A 147 2.29 19.13 1.23
CA VAL A 147 3.59 19.84 1.15
C VAL A 147 3.83 20.80 2.32
N GLU A 148 2.80 21.13 3.10
CA GLU A 148 2.87 22.00 4.28
C GLU A 148 3.17 21.26 5.58
N GLY A 149 3.42 19.95 5.51
CA GLY A 149 3.75 19.11 6.66
C GLY A 149 2.56 18.83 7.58
N GLU A 150 2.71 17.82 8.42
CA GLU A 150 1.76 17.53 9.50
C GLU A 150 1.71 18.65 10.55
N ALA A 151 0.69 18.64 11.41
CA ALA A 151 0.50 19.67 12.44
C ALA A 151 1.73 19.87 13.36
N GLY A 152 2.51 18.80 13.61
CA GLY A 152 3.74 18.85 14.41
C GLY A 152 4.89 19.63 13.76
N GLN A 153 4.87 19.85 12.43
CA GLN A 153 5.87 20.68 11.74
C GLN A 153 5.54 22.18 11.75
N LYS A 154 4.35 22.57 12.23
CA LYS A 154 3.88 23.96 12.13
C LYS A 154 4.86 24.96 12.76
N GLY A 155 5.28 25.94 11.98
CA GLY A 155 6.22 26.98 12.41
C GLY A 155 7.70 26.61 12.31
N THR A 156 8.05 25.38 11.91
CA THR A 156 9.45 25.04 11.59
C THR A 156 9.85 25.57 10.21
N PRO A 157 11.13 25.93 9.98
CA PRO A 157 11.59 26.39 8.67
C PRO A 157 11.58 25.29 7.61
N LYS A 158 11.13 25.63 6.39
CA LYS A 158 11.20 24.72 5.25
C LYS A 158 12.65 24.62 4.72
N PRO A 159 13.17 23.41 4.47
CA PRO A 159 14.56 23.22 4.11
C PRO A 159 14.87 23.74 2.70
N TRP A 160 16.08 24.28 2.52
CA TRP A 160 16.63 24.66 1.20
C TRP A 160 17.96 23.96 0.94
N CYS A 161 18.04 23.15 -0.12
CA CYS A 161 19.31 22.67 -0.67
C CYS A 161 19.76 23.58 -1.83
N LEU A 162 20.97 24.12 -1.76
CA LEU A 162 21.62 24.92 -2.81
C LEU A 162 22.97 24.27 -3.18
N GLY A 163 23.33 24.20 -4.46
CA GLY A 163 24.52 23.47 -4.90
C GLY A 163 24.38 21.96 -4.76
N GLU A 164 25.34 21.27 -4.13
CA GLU A 164 25.34 19.81 -3.96
C GLU A 164 25.61 19.40 -2.49
N PRO A 165 24.70 19.64 -1.54
CA PRO A 165 24.95 19.30 -0.14
C PRO A 165 24.92 17.78 0.12
N ARG A 166 25.84 17.33 0.97
CA ARG A 166 26.07 15.92 1.33
C ARG A 166 25.48 15.60 2.70
N TYR A 167 24.90 14.41 2.82
CA TYR A 167 24.32 13.90 4.07
C TYR A 167 23.33 14.90 4.71
N VAL A 168 22.42 15.49 3.93
CA VAL A 168 21.35 16.32 4.49
C VAL A 168 20.30 15.43 5.17
N PRO A 169 19.70 15.80 6.31
CA PRO A 169 18.70 14.98 6.99
C PRO A 169 17.31 15.05 6.34
N GLY A 170 16.95 16.19 5.74
CA GLY A 170 15.59 16.46 5.28
C GLY A 170 14.58 16.64 6.42
N VAL A 171 13.34 16.98 6.09
CA VAL A 171 12.24 17.15 7.04
C VAL A 171 11.10 16.21 6.69
N MET A 172 10.61 15.42 7.64
CA MET A 172 9.47 14.53 7.41
C MET A 172 8.16 15.33 7.37
N ILE A 173 7.49 15.30 6.22
CA ILE A 173 6.23 16.03 5.97
C ILE A 173 5.01 15.13 6.02
N ASP A 174 5.18 13.81 5.90
CA ASP A 174 4.13 12.81 5.99
C ASP A 174 4.69 11.52 6.61
N SER A 175 4.26 11.23 7.83
CA SER A 175 4.66 10.05 8.62
C SER A 175 3.90 8.79 8.25
N VAL A 176 2.77 8.89 7.54
CA VAL A 176 1.97 7.74 7.11
C VAL A 176 2.53 7.15 5.81
N ASP A 177 2.83 8.02 4.85
CA ASP A 177 3.41 7.64 3.55
C ASP A 177 4.94 7.63 3.55
N MET A 178 5.61 8.00 4.65
CA MET A 178 7.07 8.13 4.79
C MET A 178 7.69 9.08 3.76
N ILE A 179 7.14 10.30 3.67
CA ILE A 179 7.59 11.34 2.73
C ILE A 179 8.44 12.39 3.46
N VAL A 180 9.65 12.57 2.95
CA VAL A 180 10.64 13.54 3.41
C VAL A 180 10.86 14.62 2.34
N GLN A 181 10.82 15.88 2.76
CA GLN A 181 11.16 17.03 1.93
C GLN A 181 12.62 17.41 2.15
N LEU A 182 13.37 17.55 1.04
CA LEU A 182 14.79 17.90 1.03
C LEU A 182 15.01 19.37 0.67
N SER A 183 14.16 19.91 -0.20
CA SER A 183 14.15 21.32 -0.58
C SER A 183 12.71 21.73 -0.91
N ALA A 184 12.20 22.82 -0.32
CA ALA A 184 10.82 23.25 -0.54
C ALA A 184 10.66 24.31 -1.66
N TYR A 185 11.76 24.89 -2.12
CA TYR A 185 11.76 26.13 -2.92
C TYR A 185 11.73 25.91 -4.44
N GLY A 186 11.19 24.77 -4.87
CA GLY A 186 11.04 24.39 -6.27
C GLY A 186 11.72 23.06 -6.61
N ALA A 187 12.04 22.88 -7.89
CA ALA A 187 12.64 21.66 -8.40
C ALA A 187 14.10 21.50 -7.93
N ILE A 188 14.46 20.30 -7.49
CA ILE A 188 15.86 19.89 -7.31
C ILE A 188 16.43 19.27 -8.59
N GLN A 189 17.72 19.43 -8.83
CA GLN A 189 18.42 18.86 -9.98
C GLN A 189 18.40 17.33 -9.96
N SER A 190 18.78 16.71 -8.83
CA SER A 190 18.73 15.25 -8.65
C SER A 190 18.90 14.81 -7.20
N LEU A 191 18.38 13.62 -6.87
CA LEU A 191 18.81 12.85 -5.72
C LEU A 191 19.92 11.88 -6.16
N ASN A 192 21.12 12.05 -5.61
CA ASN A 192 22.31 11.27 -5.98
C ASN A 192 22.41 9.97 -5.15
N ALA A 193 22.02 10.05 -3.87
CA ALA A 193 21.82 8.89 -3.00
C ALA A 193 20.83 9.23 -1.87
N ALA A 194 20.06 8.25 -1.43
CA ALA A 194 19.49 8.22 -0.08
C ALA A 194 20.20 7.12 0.71
N LEU A 195 20.40 7.36 2.00
CA LEU A 195 20.93 6.40 2.95
C LEU A 195 20.06 6.39 4.20
N GLU A 196 20.02 5.26 4.87
CA GLU A 196 19.51 5.09 6.22
C GLU A 196 20.55 4.30 7.01
N ARG A 197 20.89 4.76 8.22
CA ARG A 197 21.98 4.17 9.02
C ARG A 197 23.30 4.01 8.24
N LEU A 198 23.57 4.97 7.34
CA LEU A 198 24.65 4.96 6.33
C LEU A 198 24.63 3.77 5.33
N VAL A 199 23.58 2.95 5.30
CA VAL A 199 23.31 1.99 4.22
C VAL A 199 22.62 2.70 3.07
N ARG A 200 23.18 2.59 1.87
CA ARG A 200 22.62 3.22 0.67
C ARG A 200 21.42 2.44 0.14
N PHE A 201 20.29 3.13 -0.02
CA PHE A 201 19.14 2.57 -0.75
C PHE A 201 19.48 2.36 -2.24
N PRO A 202 18.87 1.38 -2.92
CA PRO A 202 18.90 1.27 -4.37
C PRO A 202 18.46 2.58 -5.06
N PHE A 203 18.78 2.71 -6.35
CA PHE A 203 18.30 3.84 -7.16
C PHE A 203 16.78 3.97 -7.10
N SER A 204 16.29 5.20 -7.16
CA SER A 204 14.85 5.46 -7.08
C SER A 204 14.10 4.77 -8.21
N ILE A 205 12.97 4.14 -7.88
CA ILE A 205 12.15 3.39 -8.84
C ILE A 205 11.36 4.30 -9.80
N GLY A 206 11.33 5.61 -9.56
CA GLY A 206 10.63 6.57 -10.39
C GLY A 206 10.72 8.00 -9.85
N ASP A 207 10.58 8.96 -10.77
CA ASP A 207 10.39 10.38 -10.49
C ASP A 207 8.95 10.77 -10.86
N TYR A 208 8.20 11.27 -9.90
CA TYR A 208 6.76 11.51 -9.99
C TYR A 208 6.49 13.01 -10.08
N ALA A 209 5.53 13.41 -10.93
CA ALA A 209 5.34 14.83 -11.27
C ALA A 209 4.80 15.71 -10.13
N ASN A 210 4.17 15.12 -9.11
CA ASN A 210 3.60 15.83 -7.96
C ASN A 210 3.42 14.88 -6.75
N LEU A 211 3.09 15.47 -5.59
CA LEU A 211 2.88 14.74 -4.34
C LEU A 211 1.79 13.66 -4.45
N ALA A 212 0.69 13.91 -5.15
CA ALA A 212 -0.41 12.93 -5.28
C ALA A 212 0.04 11.69 -6.07
N ALA A 213 0.80 11.88 -7.15
CA ALA A 213 1.41 10.79 -7.91
C ALA A 213 2.45 10.01 -7.08
N LEU A 214 3.26 10.71 -6.27
CA LEU A 214 4.23 10.08 -5.36
C LEU A 214 3.56 9.24 -4.26
N LYS A 215 2.43 9.70 -3.70
CA LYS A 215 1.60 8.96 -2.73
C LYS A 215 0.90 7.75 -3.34
N ALA A 216 0.37 7.88 -4.56
CA ALA A 216 -0.30 6.79 -5.27
C ALA A 216 0.67 5.71 -5.79
N ALA A 217 1.98 5.97 -5.82
CA ALA A 217 2.99 5.02 -6.26
C ALA A 217 3.08 3.80 -5.34
N ALA A 218 3.20 2.60 -5.91
CA ALA A 218 3.53 1.38 -5.18
C ALA A 218 5.06 1.26 -5.04
N ILE A 219 5.62 1.73 -3.94
CA ILE A 219 7.06 1.68 -3.65
C ILE A 219 7.34 0.44 -2.77
N PRO A 220 8.11 -0.56 -3.24
CA PRO A 220 8.42 -1.73 -2.43
C PRO A 220 9.32 -1.39 -1.23
N ARG A 221 9.23 -2.21 -0.17
CA ARG A 221 10.12 -2.11 0.99
C ARG A 221 11.59 -2.15 0.57
N GLY A 222 12.42 -1.27 1.14
CA GLY A 222 13.82 -1.12 0.77
C GLY A 222 14.09 -0.33 -0.53
N TYR A 223 13.07 0.30 -1.12
CA TYR A 223 13.20 1.20 -2.28
C TYR A 223 12.64 2.60 -1.98
N ILE A 224 13.00 3.56 -2.82
CA ILE A 224 12.59 4.97 -2.71
C ILE A 224 11.93 5.47 -4.01
N GLY A 225 10.94 6.34 -3.88
CA GLY A 225 10.37 7.16 -4.95
C GLY A 225 10.80 8.62 -4.80
N THR A 226 10.90 9.37 -5.90
CA THR A 226 11.25 10.80 -5.87
C THR A 226 10.17 11.66 -6.51
N CYS A 227 10.04 12.92 -6.08
CA CYS A 227 9.31 13.95 -6.83
C CYS A 227 10.23 15.17 -6.88
N LYS A 228 11.12 15.20 -7.88
CA LYS A 228 12.17 16.23 -7.98
C LYS A 228 11.59 17.63 -8.09
N ALA A 229 10.44 17.77 -8.76
CA ALA A 229 9.71 19.05 -8.92
C ALA A 229 9.32 19.73 -7.59
N LEU A 230 9.23 18.97 -6.49
CA LEU A 230 8.87 19.45 -5.14
C LEU A 230 9.95 19.13 -4.09
N GLY A 231 11.12 18.64 -4.53
CA GLY A 231 12.22 18.22 -3.66
C GLY A 231 11.89 17.10 -2.68
N LEU A 232 11.00 16.16 -3.04
CA LEU A 232 10.52 15.10 -2.14
C LEU A 232 11.12 13.72 -2.41
N VAL A 233 11.25 12.93 -1.35
CA VAL A 233 11.57 11.49 -1.37
C VAL A 233 10.53 10.74 -0.55
N ARG A 234 10.08 9.58 -1.04
CA ARG A 234 9.19 8.66 -0.32
C ARG A 234 9.87 7.32 -0.14
N HIS A 235 9.82 6.77 1.06
CA HIS A 235 10.36 5.44 1.38
C HIS A 235 9.26 4.37 1.30
N GLY A 236 9.60 3.18 0.81
CA GLY A 236 8.67 2.04 0.73
C GLY A 236 8.46 1.27 2.04
N ALA A 237 9.05 1.74 3.14
CA ALA A 237 8.93 1.19 4.49
C ALA A 237 9.11 2.31 5.53
N PRO A 238 8.64 2.12 6.78
CA PRO A 238 9.05 2.95 7.91
C PRO A 238 10.58 3.02 8.04
N LEU A 239 11.09 4.18 8.43
CA LEU A 239 12.50 4.38 8.75
C LEU A 239 12.79 3.91 10.18
N GLU A 240 13.84 3.11 10.33
CA GLU A 240 14.37 2.58 11.60
C GLU A 240 15.56 3.40 12.14
N GLY A 241 16.12 4.30 11.32
CA GLY A 241 17.24 5.17 11.73
C GLY A 241 17.23 6.54 11.07
N ILE A 242 18.29 7.32 11.30
CA ILE A 242 18.41 8.67 10.75
C ILE A 242 18.61 8.58 9.23
N PRO A 243 17.68 9.14 8.41
CA PRO A 243 17.86 9.19 6.97
C PRO A 243 18.90 10.26 6.61
N SER A 244 19.58 10.08 5.49
CA SER A 244 20.57 11.05 5.01
C SER A 244 20.67 11.02 3.49
N TYR A 245 20.69 12.19 2.87
CA TYR A 245 20.58 12.32 1.41
C TYR A 245 21.78 13.08 0.83
N LEU A 246 22.20 12.66 -0.36
CA LEU A 246 23.15 13.39 -1.19
C LEU A 246 22.34 14.00 -2.33
N VAL A 247 22.23 15.32 -2.34
CA VAL A 247 21.25 16.04 -3.18
C VAL A 247 22.00 17.01 -4.08
N SER A 248 21.71 16.98 -5.37
CA SER A 248 21.96 18.12 -6.26
C SER A 248 20.73 19.02 -6.14
N GLY A 249 20.90 20.13 -5.43
CA GLY A 249 19.84 20.97 -4.87
C GLY A 249 19.07 21.80 -5.91
N ASP A 250 18.63 22.99 -5.49
CA ASP A 250 17.76 23.86 -6.27
C ASP A 250 18.22 24.09 -7.72
N ALA A 251 17.27 23.88 -8.63
CA ALA A 251 17.38 24.09 -10.06
C ALA A 251 16.25 24.98 -10.61
N ALA A 252 15.42 25.60 -9.75
CA ALA A 252 14.15 26.22 -10.14
C ALA A 252 14.25 27.66 -10.68
N GLY A 253 15.38 28.34 -10.49
CA GLY A 253 15.60 29.72 -10.95
C GLY A 253 16.29 29.84 -12.33
N PRO A 254 16.52 31.07 -12.82
CA PRO A 254 16.95 31.31 -14.21
C PRO A 254 18.31 30.71 -14.56
N ASP A 255 19.24 30.61 -13.60
CA ASP A 255 20.56 29.98 -13.80
C ASP A 255 20.50 28.44 -13.81
N GLY A 256 19.31 27.84 -13.68
CA GLY A 256 19.15 26.40 -13.48
C GLY A 256 19.75 25.95 -12.16
N TRP A 257 20.59 24.91 -12.18
CA TRP A 257 21.28 24.39 -11.00
C TRP A 257 22.46 25.29 -10.58
N ALA A 258 22.18 26.22 -9.67
CA ALA A 258 23.15 27.18 -9.16
C ALA A 258 24.20 26.50 -8.26
N ARG A 259 25.49 26.71 -8.55
CA ARG A 259 26.61 26.16 -7.77
C ARG A 259 27.67 27.19 -7.41
N LYS A 260 27.85 28.25 -8.19
CA LYS A 260 28.88 29.26 -7.93
C LYS A 260 28.40 30.31 -6.91
N PRO A 261 29.30 31.07 -6.26
CA PRO A 261 28.93 32.02 -5.21
C PRO A 261 27.92 33.08 -5.67
N GLY A 262 28.15 33.68 -6.85
CA GLY A 262 27.29 34.67 -7.48
C GLY A 262 25.93 34.10 -7.89
N GLU A 263 25.91 32.99 -8.62
CA GLU A 263 24.69 32.22 -8.92
C GLU A 263 23.82 31.96 -7.67
N ILE A 264 24.43 31.56 -6.54
CA ILE A 264 23.72 31.28 -5.29
C ILE A 264 23.20 32.58 -4.64
N ILE A 265 24.00 33.65 -4.60
CA ILE A 265 23.56 34.97 -4.08
C ILE A 265 22.41 35.52 -4.93
N ARG A 266 22.47 35.37 -6.26
CA ARG A 266 21.38 35.72 -7.19
C ARG A 266 20.13 34.91 -6.89
N ARG A 267 20.27 33.61 -6.60
CA ARG A 267 19.14 32.73 -6.22
C ARG A 267 18.46 33.17 -4.91
N ILE A 268 19.25 33.58 -3.90
CA ILE A 268 18.73 34.16 -2.65
C ILE A 268 17.93 35.44 -2.94
N ALA A 269 18.45 36.33 -3.78
CA ALA A 269 17.75 37.55 -4.18
C ALA A 269 16.45 37.28 -4.98
N HIS A 270 16.42 36.24 -5.82
CA HIS A 270 15.21 35.79 -6.51
C HIS A 270 14.12 35.32 -5.53
N LYS A 271 14.47 34.49 -4.52
CA LYS A 271 13.51 34.02 -3.51
C LYS A 271 12.85 35.16 -2.74
N LEU A 272 13.59 36.24 -2.48
CA LEU A 272 13.07 37.42 -1.78
C LEU A 272 12.38 38.44 -2.70
N GLY A 273 12.39 38.23 -4.02
CA GLY A 273 11.88 39.20 -4.99
C GLY A 273 12.67 40.52 -5.02
N LYS A 274 13.99 40.46 -4.75
CA LYS A 274 14.90 41.63 -4.64
C LYS A 274 16.01 41.65 -5.68
N VAL A 275 15.80 41.01 -6.83
CA VAL A 275 16.79 40.89 -7.92
C VAL A 275 17.31 42.26 -8.38
N ASP A 276 16.44 43.25 -8.50
CA ASP A 276 16.80 44.62 -8.93
C ASP A 276 17.69 45.36 -7.90
N ARG A 277 17.69 44.91 -6.64
CA ARG A 277 18.56 45.39 -5.56
C ARG A 277 19.91 44.67 -5.53
N VAL A 278 20.28 43.93 -6.57
CA VAL A 278 21.56 43.22 -6.66
C VAL A 278 22.23 43.46 -8.01
N SER A 279 23.53 43.77 -7.99
CA SER A 279 24.35 43.99 -9.19
C SER A 279 24.70 42.66 -9.85
N GLY A 280 23.93 42.26 -10.87
CA GLY A 280 24.18 41.05 -11.64
C GLY A 280 25.60 40.96 -12.19
N ALA A 281 26.13 42.06 -12.73
CA ALA A 281 27.49 42.16 -13.24
C ALA A 281 28.58 41.93 -12.17
N SER A 282 28.32 42.33 -10.91
CA SER A 282 29.23 42.05 -9.79
C SER A 282 29.26 40.56 -9.46
N LEU A 283 28.10 39.89 -9.53
CA LEU A 283 28.00 38.45 -9.27
C LEU A 283 28.64 37.64 -10.41
N ASP A 284 28.45 38.03 -11.66
CA ASP A 284 29.12 37.41 -12.81
C ASP A 284 30.64 37.58 -12.76
N ALA A 285 31.12 38.75 -12.34
CA ALA A 285 32.54 39.01 -12.11
C ALA A 285 33.11 38.17 -10.95
N LEU A 286 32.35 38.00 -9.85
CA LEU A 286 32.71 37.11 -8.75
C LEU A 286 32.84 35.66 -9.25
N ASP A 287 31.85 35.17 -10.00
CA ASP A 287 31.82 33.81 -10.52
C ASP A 287 32.93 33.52 -11.55
N ALA A 288 33.32 34.52 -12.34
CA ALA A 288 34.47 34.44 -13.22
C ALA A 288 35.81 34.42 -12.47
N ALA A 289 35.94 35.21 -11.38
CA ALA A 289 37.16 35.30 -10.59
C ALA A 289 37.32 34.17 -9.55
N ARG A 290 36.20 33.57 -9.12
CA ARG A 290 36.11 32.54 -8.07
C ARG A 290 35.14 31.42 -8.52
N PRO A 291 35.47 30.65 -9.58
CA PRO A 291 34.60 29.61 -10.14
C PRO A 291 34.61 28.33 -9.29
N TRP A 292 34.35 28.47 -7.99
CA TRP A 292 34.39 27.39 -7.00
C TRP A 292 32.97 26.97 -6.66
N ASN A 293 32.68 25.68 -6.81
CA ASN A 293 31.37 25.14 -6.47
C ASN A 293 31.17 25.16 -4.95
N LEU A 294 30.08 25.79 -4.51
CA LEU A 294 29.60 25.77 -3.14
C LEU A 294 28.38 24.86 -3.00
N SER A 295 28.16 24.39 -1.79
CA SER A 295 27.02 23.55 -1.40
C SER A 295 26.51 24.01 -0.04
N LEU A 296 25.22 24.32 0.06
CA LEU A 296 24.57 24.81 1.27
C LEU A 296 23.28 24.04 1.54
N TYR A 297 23.05 23.72 2.81
CA TYR A 297 21.76 23.27 3.32
C TYR A 297 21.29 24.25 4.38
N LEU A 298 20.08 24.78 4.23
CA LEU A 298 19.45 25.70 5.17
C LEU A 298 18.23 25.01 5.75
N GLY A 299 18.35 24.44 6.96
CA GLY A 299 17.25 23.85 7.72
C GLY A 299 16.79 24.70 8.91
N GLU A 300 17.50 25.80 9.20
CA GLU A 300 17.24 26.72 10.31
C GLU A 300 17.06 28.14 9.75
N GLN A 301 16.34 28.99 10.49
CA GLN A 301 16.06 30.34 10.04
C GLN A 301 17.33 31.20 10.00
N VAL A 302 17.62 31.79 8.84
CA VAL A 302 18.72 32.73 8.62
C VAL A 302 18.21 34.00 7.91
N THR A 303 18.93 35.10 8.04
CA THR A 303 18.71 36.31 7.23
C THR A 303 19.52 36.24 5.93
N ALA A 304 19.12 37.01 4.92
CA ALA A 304 19.92 37.11 3.69
C ALA A 304 21.30 37.74 3.94
N ARG A 305 21.40 38.73 4.85
CA ARG A 305 22.67 39.35 5.26
C ARG A 305 23.68 38.29 5.69
N ALA A 306 23.32 37.48 6.69
CA ALA A 306 24.19 36.48 7.28
C ALA A 306 24.66 35.41 6.29
N ILE A 307 23.78 34.91 5.42
CA ILE A 307 24.15 33.87 4.45
C ILE A 307 24.98 34.43 3.28
N ILE A 308 24.71 35.65 2.81
CA ILE A 308 25.47 36.30 1.74
C ILE A 308 26.89 36.63 2.23
N GLN A 309 27.02 37.16 3.46
CA GLN A 309 28.33 37.38 4.11
C GLN A 309 29.12 36.08 4.19
N ARG A 310 28.49 35.00 4.68
CA ARG A 310 29.12 33.69 4.79
C ARG A 310 29.59 33.15 3.43
N ILE A 311 28.80 33.34 2.37
CA ILE A 311 29.18 32.95 1.00
C ILE A 311 30.39 33.78 0.54
N ALA A 312 30.34 35.11 0.67
CA ALA A 312 31.42 35.99 0.25
C ALA A 312 32.74 35.69 0.99
N ALA A 313 32.69 35.58 2.32
CA ALA A 313 33.85 35.22 3.15
C ALA A 313 34.43 33.86 2.77
N SER A 314 33.59 32.86 2.43
CA SER A 314 34.08 31.53 2.00
C SER A 314 34.90 31.51 0.71
N VAL A 315 34.87 32.60 -0.07
CA VAL A 315 35.62 32.74 -1.33
C VAL A 315 36.56 33.95 -1.36
N ASN A 316 36.93 34.47 -0.18
CA ASN A 316 37.76 35.67 0.01
C ASN A 316 37.23 36.89 -0.77
N ALA A 317 35.91 37.09 -0.70
CA ALA A 317 35.21 38.25 -1.26
C ALA A 317 34.49 39.01 -0.14
N VAL A 318 34.20 40.29 -0.40
CA VAL A 318 33.43 41.14 0.51
C VAL A 318 32.15 41.57 -0.18
N ALA A 319 31.05 41.53 0.55
CA ALA A 319 29.74 42.00 0.12
C ALA A 319 29.50 43.41 0.67
N GLY A 320 28.86 44.26 -0.14
CA GLY A 320 28.55 45.64 0.25
C GLY A 320 27.31 46.15 -0.48
N VAL A 321 26.64 47.17 0.06
CA VAL A 321 25.55 47.86 -0.63
C VAL A 321 26.05 49.19 -1.16
N SER A 322 25.95 49.39 -2.47
CA SER A 322 26.30 50.66 -3.11
C SER A 322 25.37 51.80 -2.66
N TRP A 323 25.81 53.05 -2.84
CA TRP A 323 24.98 54.25 -2.58
C TRP A 323 23.66 54.30 -3.36
N LEU A 324 23.47 53.46 -4.37
CA LEU A 324 22.23 53.33 -5.16
C LEU A 324 21.31 52.19 -4.66
N GLY A 325 21.59 51.58 -3.51
CA GLY A 325 20.77 50.49 -2.98
C GLY A 325 20.92 49.14 -3.67
N GLN A 326 21.99 48.97 -4.46
CA GLN A 326 22.34 47.68 -5.05
C GLN A 326 23.46 46.99 -4.28
N LEU A 327 23.18 45.77 -3.80
CA LEU A 327 24.16 44.84 -3.27
C LEU A 327 25.16 44.45 -4.39
N PHE A 328 26.44 44.54 -4.09
CA PHE A 328 27.54 44.03 -4.92
C PHE A 328 28.44 43.14 -4.06
N VAL A 329 29.19 42.26 -4.71
CA VAL A 329 30.16 41.37 -4.04
C VAL A 329 31.42 41.31 -4.88
N ALA A 330 32.55 41.69 -4.28
CA ALA A 330 33.83 41.82 -4.96
C ALA A 330 34.89 40.92 -4.32
N PRO A 331 35.63 40.11 -5.11
CA PRO A 331 36.77 39.36 -4.60
C PRO A 331 37.90 40.30 -4.21
N ILE A 332 38.51 40.09 -3.04
CA ILE A 332 39.70 40.84 -2.64
C ILE A 332 40.91 40.29 -3.41
N GLY A 333 41.74 41.20 -3.93
CA GLY A 333 42.95 40.86 -4.68
C GLY A 333 43.75 42.11 -5.04
N ILE A 334 45.05 41.92 -5.26
CA ILE A 334 45.94 42.95 -5.79
C ILE A 334 45.82 42.91 -7.31
N GLY A 335 45.54 44.05 -7.93
CA GLY A 335 45.42 44.21 -9.38
C GLY A 335 46.04 45.51 -9.86
N GLU A 336 46.03 45.73 -11.18
CA GLU A 336 46.53 46.97 -11.78
C GLU A 336 45.71 48.19 -11.27
N PRO A 337 46.37 49.30 -10.87
CA PRO A 337 45.68 50.45 -10.31
C PRO A 337 44.88 51.20 -11.38
N VAL A 338 43.55 51.12 -11.30
CA VAL A 338 42.60 51.81 -12.20
C VAL A 338 42.49 53.32 -11.95
N ALA A 339 42.94 53.79 -10.78
CA ALA A 339 43.04 55.21 -10.44
C ALA A 339 44.20 55.42 -9.45
N THR A 340 44.85 56.59 -9.52
CA THR A 340 45.91 56.98 -8.58
C THR A 340 45.44 58.14 -7.72
N LEU A 341 45.20 57.86 -6.44
CA LEU A 341 45.06 58.89 -5.41
C LEU A 341 46.44 59.25 -4.88
N ARG A 342 46.78 60.55 -4.82
CA ARG A 342 48.09 61.01 -4.33
C ARG A 342 47.95 61.75 -3.02
N SER A 343 48.85 61.44 -2.08
CA SER A 343 49.00 62.10 -0.78
C SER A 343 49.33 63.58 -0.88
N ASP A 344 49.99 64.00 -1.97
CA ASP A 344 50.39 65.38 -2.23
C ASP A 344 49.24 66.31 -2.68
N GLY A 345 48.01 65.79 -2.79
CA GLY A 345 46.84 66.54 -3.23
C GLY A 345 46.84 66.91 -4.73
N THR A 346 47.82 66.47 -5.52
CA THR A 346 47.92 66.77 -6.96
C THR A 346 46.96 65.94 -7.83
N ALA A 347 46.38 64.88 -7.27
CA ALA A 347 45.33 64.09 -7.89
C ALA A 347 43.95 64.50 -7.35
N LEU A 348 42.93 64.49 -8.21
CA LEU A 348 41.53 64.64 -7.81
C LEU A 348 40.84 63.27 -7.79
N PRO A 349 40.06 62.93 -6.75
CA PRO A 349 39.78 63.72 -5.55
C PRO A 349 41.02 63.88 -4.65
N MET A 350 41.18 65.08 -4.06
CA MET A 350 42.24 65.34 -3.08
C MET A 350 42.12 64.38 -1.89
N VAL A 351 43.24 63.79 -1.51
CA VAL A 351 43.33 62.94 -0.32
C VAL A 351 43.47 63.85 0.91
N GLY A 352 42.57 63.70 1.88
CA GLY A 352 42.56 64.52 3.10
C GLY A 352 43.52 64.02 4.19
N ASP A 353 43.65 62.70 4.32
CA ASP A 353 44.53 62.02 5.27
C ASP A 353 44.88 60.63 4.73
N ILE A 354 46.02 60.06 5.16
CA ILE A 354 46.45 58.68 4.84
C ILE A 354 46.98 58.01 6.10
N GLN A 355 46.30 56.95 6.50
CA GLN A 355 46.74 56.05 7.56
C GLN A 355 47.03 54.66 6.97
N GLN A 356 48.18 54.08 7.33
CA GLN A 356 48.41 52.65 7.15
C GLN A 356 47.85 51.92 8.37
N ILE A 357 46.90 51.01 8.14
CA ILE A 357 46.29 50.19 9.19
C ILE A 357 47.06 48.87 9.27
N GLU A 358 47.29 48.37 10.48
CA GLU A 358 47.83 47.02 10.69
C GLU A 358 46.76 45.99 10.31
N VAL A 359 47.06 45.13 9.34
CA VAL A 359 46.17 44.06 8.87
C VAL A 359 46.78 42.71 9.17
N SER A 360 45.92 41.70 9.38
CA SER A 360 46.38 40.32 9.56
C SER A 360 47.14 39.84 8.31
N PRO A 361 48.23 39.06 8.46
CA PRO A 361 48.96 38.52 7.31
C PRO A 361 48.03 37.75 6.37
N PRO A 362 47.97 38.07 5.07
CA PRO A 362 47.06 37.40 4.15
C PRO A 362 47.45 35.93 4.00
N TYR A 363 46.48 35.02 4.14
CA TYR A 363 46.68 33.59 3.94
C TYR A 363 47.07 33.29 2.49
N TRP A 364 48.35 33.06 2.24
CA TRP A 364 48.88 32.85 0.89
C TRP A 364 48.44 31.51 0.27
N ARG A 365 48.12 30.51 1.10
CA ARG A 365 47.43 29.26 0.76
C ARG A 365 46.91 28.54 2.01
N MET A 366 45.60 28.32 2.08
CA MET A 366 45.00 27.29 2.93
C MET A 366 43.98 26.53 2.08
N ALA A 367 44.12 25.20 2.01
CA ALA A 367 43.21 24.34 1.25
C ALA A 367 42.88 23.11 2.10
N VAL A 368 41.67 23.08 2.65
CA VAL A 368 41.11 21.91 3.33
C VAL A 368 40.07 21.29 2.41
N GLN A 369 40.41 20.20 1.73
CA GLN A 369 39.50 19.48 0.84
C GLN A 369 38.63 18.50 1.64
N ALA A 370 37.76 19.04 2.49
CA ALA A 370 36.73 18.28 3.21
C ALA A 370 35.34 18.71 2.73
N GLU A 371 34.56 17.79 2.16
CA GLU A 371 33.13 18.04 1.92
C GLU A 371 32.39 18.05 3.27
N ARG A 372 31.57 19.08 3.52
CA ARG A 372 30.81 19.18 4.77
C ARG A 372 29.66 18.16 4.78
N THR A 373 29.64 17.31 5.80
CA THR A 373 28.48 16.51 6.20
C THR A 373 27.48 17.42 6.93
N TRP A 374 26.24 17.51 6.44
CA TRP A 374 25.23 18.41 7.03
C TRP A 374 24.49 17.80 8.20
N GLN A 375 24.30 16.48 8.18
CA GLN A 375 24.03 15.65 9.35
C GLN A 375 25.35 15.07 9.87
N VAL A 376 25.51 15.00 11.19
CA VAL A 376 26.59 14.25 11.85
C VAL A 376 25.99 12.94 12.37
N HIS A 377 26.68 11.82 12.14
CA HIS A 377 26.26 10.48 12.55
C HIS A 377 27.11 10.00 13.73
N ALA A 378 26.45 9.45 14.74
CA ALA A 378 27.10 8.71 15.81
C ALA A 378 27.37 7.26 15.39
N LEU A 379 28.18 6.53 16.17
CA LEU A 379 28.45 5.10 15.94
C LEU A 379 27.18 4.23 16.01
N SER A 380 26.16 4.66 16.76
CA SER A 380 24.81 4.04 16.79
C SER A 380 24.08 4.13 15.46
N ASP A 381 24.39 5.15 14.66
CA ASP A 381 23.66 5.51 13.44
C ASP A 381 24.27 4.82 12.22
N ILE A 382 25.10 3.81 12.43
CA ILE A 382 25.72 2.98 11.40
C ILE A 382 25.04 1.60 11.46
N ALA A 383 24.68 1.04 10.31
CA ALA A 383 24.27 -0.36 10.25
C ALA A 383 25.51 -1.25 10.30
N PHE A 384 25.65 -1.98 11.40
CA PHE A 384 26.67 -3.00 11.58
C PHE A 384 26.04 -4.21 12.30
N SER A 385 26.65 -5.39 12.16
CA SER A 385 26.17 -6.65 12.73
C SER A 385 26.17 -6.66 14.27
N ALA A 386 27.08 -5.91 14.87
CA ALA A 386 27.18 -5.66 16.31
C ALA A 386 27.05 -4.17 16.64
N VAL A 387 26.91 -3.84 17.92
CA VAL A 387 26.95 -2.44 18.39
C VAL A 387 28.38 -1.92 18.26
N LEU A 388 28.57 -0.81 17.55
CA LEU A 388 29.86 -0.15 17.44
C LEU A 388 30.19 0.58 18.75
N LEU A 389 31.31 0.21 19.38
CA LEU A 389 31.75 0.76 20.67
C LEU A 389 33.18 1.27 20.56
N ASP A 390 33.40 2.55 20.86
CA ASP A 390 34.74 3.10 20.95
C ASP A 390 35.40 2.67 22.28
N ARG A 391 36.40 1.79 22.19
CA ARG A 391 37.17 1.27 23.34
C ARG A 391 38.42 2.12 23.62
N GLY A 392 38.71 3.14 22.80
CA GLY A 392 39.94 3.90 22.88
C GLY A 392 41.18 3.03 22.58
N ARG A 393 42.27 3.23 23.32
CA ARG A 393 43.58 2.63 22.98
C ARG A 393 43.59 1.10 23.15
N TYR A 394 44.12 0.37 22.17
CA TYR A 394 44.29 -1.09 22.22
C TYR A 394 45.18 -1.54 23.39
N ILE A 395 44.70 -2.54 24.15
CA ILE A 395 45.38 -3.17 25.29
C ILE A 395 45.37 -4.69 25.08
N ALA A 396 46.56 -5.29 24.92
CA ALA A 396 46.68 -6.71 24.56
C ALA A 396 46.10 -7.71 25.59
N ALA A 397 45.92 -7.29 26.85
CA ALA A 397 45.33 -8.10 27.91
C ALA A 397 43.79 -8.06 27.95
N GLU A 398 43.16 -7.14 27.21
CA GLU A 398 41.70 -7.11 27.08
C GLU A 398 41.22 -8.13 26.02
N SER A 399 39.92 -8.41 26.03
CA SER A 399 39.27 -9.28 25.04
C SER A 399 38.26 -8.45 24.26
N TYR A 400 38.53 -8.29 22.97
CA TYR A 400 37.72 -7.51 22.03
C TYR A 400 36.75 -8.41 21.27
N ARG A 401 35.61 -7.84 20.88
CA ARG A 401 34.52 -8.51 20.16
C ARG A 401 34.12 -7.71 18.93
N GLU A 402 33.42 -8.35 18.01
CA GLU A 402 32.81 -7.71 16.85
C GLU A 402 32.09 -6.42 17.25
N GLY A 403 32.45 -5.30 16.62
CA GLY A 403 31.95 -3.96 16.92
C GLY A 403 32.87 -3.07 17.76
N ASP A 404 33.85 -3.62 18.48
CA ASP A 404 34.82 -2.83 19.24
C ASP A 404 35.77 -2.06 18.29
N VAL A 405 35.83 -0.74 18.44
CA VAL A 405 36.78 0.14 17.74
C VAL A 405 37.94 0.48 18.68
N VAL A 406 39.17 0.37 18.20
CA VAL A 406 40.39 0.71 18.96
C VAL A 406 41.32 1.66 18.20
N ASP A 407 42.00 2.51 18.97
CA ASP A 407 43.13 3.34 18.55
C ASP A 407 44.46 2.64 18.80
N MET A 408 45.36 2.68 17.82
CA MET A 408 46.74 2.22 17.96
C MET A 408 47.69 3.39 18.29
N PRO A 409 48.90 3.10 18.85
CA PRO A 409 49.89 4.14 19.19
C PRO A 409 50.36 5.01 18.02
N ASP A 410 50.14 4.55 16.78
CA ASP A 410 50.47 5.22 15.52
C ASP A 410 49.29 6.05 14.97
N GLY A 411 48.20 6.21 15.72
CA GLY A 411 47.00 6.93 15.30
C GLY A 411 46.11 6.20 14.29
N SER A 412 46.41 4.94 13.95
CA SER A 412 45.49 4.13 13.14
C SER A 412 44.28 3.67 13.96
N ARG A 413 43.08 3.74 13.36
CA ARG A 413 41.84 3.19 13.93
C ARG A 413 41.48 1.87 13.30
N TRP A 414 41.05 0.93 14.13
CA TRP A 414 40.70 -0.42 13.72
C TRP A 414 39.37 -0.85 14.33
N LEU A 415 38.54 -1.50 13.53
CA LEU A 415 37.29 -2.13 13.93
C LEU A 415 37.51 -3.63 14.10
N HIS A 416 37.09 -4.19 15.22
CA HIS A 416 37.03 -5.63 15.40
C HIS A 416 35.83 -6.19 14.62
N VAL A 417 36.10 -7.12 13.72
CA VAL A 417 35.13 -7.79 12.82
C VAL A 417 35.09 -9.31 13.03
N GLY A 418 35.80 -9.81 14.06
CA GLY A 418 35.86 -11.23 14.36
C GLY A 418 34.63 -11.70 15.13
N THR A 419 33.89 -12.66 14.59
CA THR A 419 32.65 -13.20 15.18
C THR A 419 32.83 -13.95 16.52
N ALA A 420 34.05 -14.02 17.05
CA ALA A 420 34.38 -14.62 18.33
C ALA A 420 35.28 -13.66 19.13
N PRO A 421 35.14 -13.56 20.47
CA PRO A 421 36.00 -12.71 21.28
C PRO A 421 37.46 -13.13 21.21
N THR A 422 38.37 -12.17 21.02
CA THR A 422 39.83 -12.42 20.93
C THR A 422 40.64 -11.50 21.83
N SER A 423 41.64 -12.05 22.50
CA SER A 423 42.63 -11.33 23.30
C SER A 423 44.04 -11.56 22.74
N GLY A 424 44.96 -10.62 22.95
CA GLY A 424 46.36 -10.70 22.49
C GLY A 424 46.62 -10.54 20.99
N VAL A 425 45.59 -10.56 20.14
CA VAL A 425 45.72 -10.38 18.67
C VAL A 425 45.73 -8.89 18.34
N ALA A 426 46.91 -8.34 18.03
CA ALA A 426 47.06 -6.92 17.72
C ALA A 426 46.39 -6.53 16.38
N PRO A 427 45.82 -5.31 16.29
CA PRO A 427 45.34 -4.76 15.02
C PRO A 427 46.40 -4.79 13.91
N GLY A 428 45.96 -4.97 12.66
CA GLY A 428 46.83 -5.16 11.49
C GLY A 428 47.47 -6.54 11.33
N THR A 429 47.43 -7.43 12.34
CA THR A 429 48.03 -8.77 12.22
C THR A 429 47.13 -9.81 11.54
N ASN A 430 45.81 -9.62 11.54
CA ASN A 430 44.85 -10.53 10.92
C ASN A 430 43.60 -9.80 10.41
N ALA A 431 43.44 -9.73 9.08
CA ALA A 431 42.32 -9.06 8.43
C ALA A 431 40.94 -9.73 8.63
N ALA A 432 40.90 -10.98 9.13
CA ALA A 432 39.66 -11.65 9.50
C ALA A 432 39.17 -11.31 10.93
N ILE A 433 39.98 -10.54 11.69
CA ILE A 433 39.65 -10.11 13.06
C ILE A 433 39.62 -8.58 13.14
N TRP A 434 40.52 -7.88 12.44
CA TRP A 434 40.64 -6.43 12.47
C TRP A 434 40.51 -5.83 11.07
N PHE A 435 39.53 -4.94 10.89
CA PHE A 435 39.36 -4.11 9.71
C PHE A 435 39.96 -2.72 9.96
N ASN A 436 40.70 -2.19 8.99
CA ASN A 436 41.34 -0.88 9.09
C ASN A 436 40.34 0.23 8.77
N LEU A 437 40.06 1.13 9.72
CA LEU A 437 39.20 2.30 9.52
C LEU A 437 40.01 3.54 9.08
N SER A 438 41.22 3.71 9.63
CA SER A 438 42.15 4.78 9.21
C SER A 438 43.59 4.31 9.23
N ALA A 439 44.35 4.72 8.21
CA ALA A 439 45.78 4.46 8.11
C ALA A 439 46.55 4.99 9.33
N SER A 440 47.70 4.38 9.60
CA SER A 440 48.67 4.89 10.58
C SER A 440 49.13 6.28 10.16
N ILE A 441 49.13 7.21 11.12
CA ILE A 441 49.65 8.56 10.94
C ILE A 441 51.17 8.47 11.10
N ASP A 442 51.92 8.40 9.99
CA ASP A 442 53.37 8.55 10.06
C ASP A 442 53.71 10.02 10.39
N PRO A 443 54.45 10.31 11.48
CA PRO A 443 54.92 11.66 11.75
C PRO A 443 55.82 12.24 10.65
N ALA A 444 56.34 11.41 9.72
CA ALA A 444 57.06 11.83 8.52
C ALA A 444 56.15 12.34 7.38
N ASP A 445 54.85 12.03 7.41
CA ASP A 445 53.88 12.52 6.42
C ASP A 445 53.28 13.90 6.83
N ILE A 446 53.32 14.25 8.12
CA ILE A 446 52.90 15.58 8.58
C ILE A 446 54.06 16.58 8.41
N ARG A 447 54.00 17.36 7.33
CA ARG A 447 54.90 18.52 7.08
C ARG A 447 54.23 19.83 7.49
N TYR A 448 55.00 20.71 8.11
CA TYR A 448 54.52 21.98 8.68
C TYR A 448 53.89 22.96 7.66
N ASP A 449 54.18 22.82 6.37
CA ASP A 449 53.84 23.78 5.31
C ASP A 449 53.01 23.20 4.15
N GLY A 450 52.51 21.97 4.28
CA GLY A 450 51.73 21.32 3.22
C GLY A 450 52.54 20.71 2.07
N GLY A 451 53.88 20.56 2.21
CA GLY A 451 54.61 19.59 1.37
C GLY A 451 56.11 19.78 1.16
N ALA A 452 56.70 20.92 1.56
CA ALA A 452 58.10 21.24 1.27
C ALA A 452 58.99 21.39 2.52
N GLY A 453 58.37 21.46 3.70
CA GLY A 453 59.01 21.79 4.96
C GLY A 453 59.39 20.58 5.81
N PRO A 454 60.03 20.83 6.97
CA PRO A 454 60.36 19.80 7.94
C PRO A 454 59.11 19.00 8.35
N THR A 455 59.33 17.69 8.53
CA THR A 455 58.35 16.80 9.16
C THR A 455 58.23 17.14 10.64
N LEU A 456 57.17 16.69 11.31
CA LEU A 456 57.06 16.90 12.76
C LEU A 456 58.19 16.22 13.57
N GLN A 457 58.88 15.22 13.00
CA GLN A 457 60.07 14.62 13.64
C GLN A 457 61.27 15.58 13.61
N ASP A 458 61.45 16.32 12.51
CA ASP A 458 62.54 17.30 12.36
C ASP A 458 62.37 18.52 13.28
N LEU A 459 61.15 18.72 13.83
CA LEU A 459 60.80 19.78 14.77
C LEU A 459 60.87 19.35 16.25
N LYS A 460 61.33 18.13 16.55
CA LYS A 460 61.55 17.70 17.94
C LYS A 460 62.69 18.55 18.56
N PRO A 461 62.46 19.27 19.67
CA PRO A 461 63.51 20.05 20.31
C PRO A 461 64.68 19.16 20.76
N ALA A 462 65.91 19.61 20.52
CA ALA A 462 67.06 19.11 21.25
C ALA A 462 66.87 19.43 22.75
N GLU A 463 67.25 18.51 23.63
CA GLU A 463 66.92 18.61 25.05
C GLU A 463 67.52 19.87 25.71
N PRO A 464 66.78 20.57 26.62
CA PRO A 464 67.29 21.75 27.29
C PRO A 464 68.49 21.44 28.21
N GLY A 465 69.70 21.75 27.73
CA GLY A 465 70.94 21.55 28.52
C GLY A 465 72.24 22.13 27.92
N ALA A 466 72.20 22.69 26.72
CA ALA A 466 73.41 23.14 26.00
C ALA A 466 73.74 24.62 26.22
N THR A 467 74.15 24.99 27.45
CA THR A 467 75.20 26.00 27.81
C THR A 467 75.04 26.46 29.27
N ALA A 468 75.63 25.73 30.21
CA ALA A 468 75.95 26.25 31.54
C ALA A 468 77.45 26.05 31.78
N GLY A 469 78.19 27.13 32.08
CA GLY A 469 79.63 27.09 32.40
C GLY A 469 80.59 27.28 31.23
N ALA A 470 80.44 28.37 30.46
CA ALA A 470 81.49 28.82 29.53
C ALA A 470 82.77 29.23 30.32
N PRO A 471 83.94 28.59 30.10
CA PRO A 471 85.18 28.95 30.80
C PRO A 471 85.84 30.22 30.25
N ALA A 472 86.84 30.74 30.97
CA ALA A 472 87.70 31.82 30.48
C ALA A 472 88.25 31.50 29.07
N GLY A 473 88.21 32.49 28.17
CA GLY A 473 88.54 32.33 26.75
C GLY A 473 87.34 32.33 25.79
N THR A 474 86.09 32.42 26.25
CA THR A 474 84.95 32.67 25.34
C THR A 474 84.82 34.15 24.95
N TYR A 475 84.68 34.37 23.64
CA TYR A 475 84.45 35.67 23.02
C TYR A 475 83.02 36.19 23.26
N VAL A 476 82.89 37.49 23.50
CA VAL A 476 81.62 38.22 23.47
C VAL A 476 81.73 39.26 22.37
N ALA A 477 81.14 38.96 21.20
CA ALA A 477 81.52 39.57 19.93
C ALA A 477 83.04 39.48 19.70
N ASP A 478 83.73 40.61 19.54
CA ASP A 478 85.10 40.65 19.02
C ASP A 478 86.19 40.71 20.10
N LYS A 479 85.80 40.78 21.39
CA LYS A 479 86.70 40.88 22.55
C LYS A 479 86.45 39.76 23.57
N LEU A 480 87.46 39.49 24.42
CA LEU A 480 87.32 38.57 25.54
C LEU A 480 86.59 39.23 26.71
N ALA A 481 85.79 38.46 27.45
CA ALA A 481 84.91 38.96 28.51
C ALA A 481 85.65 39.67 29.67
N GLU A 482 86.96 39.44 29.82
CA GLU A 482 87.82 40.05 30.83
C GLU A 482 88.39 41.42 30.43
N GLU A 483 88.50 41.75 29.13
CA GLU A 483 88.98 43.06 28.66
C GLU A 483 87.93 44.16 28.83
N VAL A 484 86.65 43.81 28.68
CA VAL A 484 85.51 44.75 28.77
C VAL A 484 85.35 45.34 30.19
N VAL A 485 85.87 44.65 31.21
CA VAL A 485 85.83 45.10 32.62
C VAL A 485 86.95 46.11 32.93
N ALA A 486 88.05 46.11 32.17
CA ALA A 486 89.21 46.97 32.43
C ALA A 486 89.01 48.41 31.91
N ASP A 487 88.42 48.58 30.72
CA ASP A 487 88.21 49.90 30.08
C ASP A 487 87.31 50.84 30.91
N ALA A 488 86.45 50.29 31.78
CA ALA A 488 85.53 51.06 32.62
C ALA A 488 86.21 51.81 33.81
N LEU A 489 87.48 51.52 34.12
CA LEU A 489 88.18 52.04 35.31
C LEU A 489 89.15 53.20 35.04
N ALA A 490 89.38 53.58 33.78
CA ALA A 490 90.46 54.51 33.40
C ALA A 490 90.08 56.01 33.33
N MET A 491 88.80 56.38 33.44
CA MET A 491 88.31 57.73 33.10
C MET A 491 88.47 58.79 34.23
N THR A 492 89.01 58.43 35.39
CA THR A 492 88.85 59.22 36.65
C THR A 492 90.07 60.09 37.05
N ALA A 493 91.10 60.23 36.21
CA ALA A 493 92.43 60.71 36.65
C ALA A 493 92.94 62.06 36.06
N ILE A 494 92.14 62.80 35.27
CA ILE A 494 92.63 63.90 34.41
C ILE A 494 92.50 65.33 35.01
N VAL A 495 91.80 65.52 36.13
CA VAL A 495 91.32 66.85 36.58
C VAL A 495 92.35 67.70 37.36
N GLU A 496 93.47 67.13 37.85
CA GLU A 496 94.30 67.79 38.88
C GLU A 496 95.41 68.75 38.39
N GLN A 497 95.65 68.91 37.07
CA GLN A 497 96.92 69.47 36.57
C GLN A 497 96.99 71.00 36.33
N GLU A 498 95.88 71.73 36.19
CA GLU A 498 95.91 73.11 35.65
C GLU A 498 96.31 74.25 36.62
N ARG A 499 96.41 74.00 37.94
CA ARG A 499 96.50 75.08 38.96
C ARG A 499 97.81 75.87 39.06
N ALA A 500 98.83 75.61 38.23
CA ALA A 500 100.20 76.11 38.47
C ALA A 500 100.66 77.35 37.64
N HIS A 501 99.94 77.79 36.60
CA HIS A 501 100.53 78.68 35.58
C HIS A 501 100.50 80.21 35.89
N LEU A 502 99.67 80.68 36.83
CA LEU A 502 99.26 82.09 36.90
C LEU A 502 100.21 83.09 37.60
N ALA A 503 101.36 82.67 38.13
CA ALA A 503 102.14 83.49 39.08
C ALA A 503 103.16 84.48 38.47
N GLN A 504 103.40 84.49 37.14
CA GLN A 504 104.67 84.97 36.59
C GLN A 504 104.65 86.31 35.82
N LEU A 505 103.48 86.95 35.65
CA LEU A 505 103.30 88.10 34.73
C LEU A 505 103.54 89.51 35.33
N LEU A 506 103.64 89.66 36.65
CA LEU A 506 103.43 90.97 37.31
C LEU A 506 104.65 91.94 37.31
N THR A 507 105.87 91.47 37.03
CA THR A 507 107.10 92.20 37.44
C THR A 507 107.62 93.29 36.46
N ASN A 508 107.14 93.35 35.22
CA ASN A 508 107.88 94.04 34.14
C ASN A 508 107.58 95.54 33.88
N TYR A 509 106.55 96.14 34.49
CA TYR A 509 105.97 97.41 33.98
C TYR A 509 106.66 98.73 34.40
N LEU A 510 107.54 98.73 35.41
CA LEU A 510 107.81 99.92 36.25
C LEU A 510 108.95 100.88 35.83
N LYS A 511 109.44 100.90 34.57
CA LYS A 511 110.83 101.35 34.28
C LYS A 511 111.10 102.60 33.40
N THR A 512 110.11 103.35 32.89
CA THR A 512 110.31 104.15 31.63
C THR A 512 109.91 105.65 31.61
N MET A 513 110.25 106.50 32.60
CA MET A 513 109.54 107.80 32.77
C MET A 513 110.34 109.16 32.90
N LEU A 514 111.45 109.47 32.19
CA LEU A 514 112.42 110.46 32.76
C LEU A 514 113.27 111.50 31.91
N LEU A 515 113.10 111.84 30.61
CA LEU A 515 114.30 112.30 29.82
C LEU A 515 114.33 113.39 28.66
N ASP A 516 113.48 114.42 28.53
CA ASP A 516 113.78 115.58 27.60
C ASP A 516 113.14 116.92 28.06
N GLU A 517 113.86 118.07 27.90
CA GLU A 517 113.39 119.45 28.21
C GLU A 517 114.23 120.63 27.60
N THR A 518 114.86 120.57 26.41
CA THR A 518 115.71 121.71 25.91
C THR A 518 115.71 122.04 24.39
N ARG A 519 114.64 122.65 23.81
CA ARG A 519 114.58 122.95 22.34
C ARG A 519 114.06 124.32 21.84
N GLU A 520 113.71 125.28 22.70
CA GLU A 520 112.74 126.33 22.34
C GLU A 520 113.21 127.49 21.41
N ALA A 521 114.50 127.80 21.32
CA ALA A 521 114.98 129.12 20.85
C ALA A 521 114.91 129.43 19.33
N ARG A 522 114.42 128.54 18.46
CA ARG A 522 114.63 128.63 16.98
C ARG A 522 113.46 129.22 16.16
N ALA A 523 112.35 129.61 16.78
CA ALA A 523 111.05 129.75 16.09
C ALA A 523 110.69 131.12 15.49
N GLN A 524 111.37 132.22 15.84
CA GLN A 524 110.78 133.58 15.70
C GLN A 524 110.86 134.26 14.31
N ALA A 525 111.54 133.70 13.30
CA ALA A 525 111.90 134.43 12.06
C ALA A 525 110.97 134.23 10.83
N LEU A 526 109.91 133.41 10.92
CA LEU A 526 109.17 132.89 9.75
C LEU A 526 107.73 133.46 9.57
N ALA A 527 107.45 134.69 10.02
CA ALA A 527 106.10 135.01 10.53
C ALA A 527 105.17 135.94 9.71
N TRP A 528 105.49 136.37 8.48
CA TRP A 528 104.75 137.44 7.75
C TRP A 528 104.40 137.10 6.28
N MET A 529 103.25 137.59 5.78
CA MET A 529 102.79 137.41 4.38
C MET A 529 101.83 138.52 3.93
N ASP A 530 102.06 139.14 2.77
CA ASP A 530 101.22 140.17 2.14
C ASP A 530 100.77 141.34 3.04
N GLY A 531 101.66 141.82 3.90
CA GLY A 531 101.45 143.00 4.73
C GLY A 531 100.66 142.78 6.02
N GLU A 532 100.08 141.58 6.21
CA GLU A 532 99.63 141.11 7.52
C GLU A 532 100.64 140.09 8.10
N HIS A 533 100.62 139.89 9.42
CA HIS A 533 101.33 138.77 10.02
C HIS A 533 100.67 137.47 9.50
N LEU A 534 101.45 136.43 9.17
CA LEU A 534 100.92 135.20 8.56
C LEU A 534 99.81 134.58 9.43
N HIS A 535 100.00 134.64 10.75
CA HIS A 535 99.02 134.32 11.79
C HIS A 535 97.64 134.99 11.59
N THR A 536 97.56 136.22 11.09
CA THR A 536 96.30 136.98 10.94
C THR A 536 95.51 136.52 9.72
N VAL A 537 96.19 136.33 8.57
CA VAL A 537 95.58 135.76 7.35
C VAL A 537 95.13 134.33 7.61
N GLN A 538 96.02 133.54 8.23
CA GLN A 538 95.73 132.16 8.61
C GLN A 538 94.57 132.09 9.61
N ARG A 539 94.50 132.96 10.62
CA ARG A 539 93.35 133.06 11.54
C ARG A 539 92.03 133.30 10.82
N ARG A 540 92.01 134.14 9.78
CA ARG A 540 90.79 134.51 9.05
C ARG A 540 90.25 133.33 8.24
N GLU A 541 91.13 132.63 7.52
CA GLU A 541 90.78 131.41 6.76
C GLU A 541 90.42 130.23 7.69
N THR A 542 91.16 130.09 8.79
CA THR A 542 90.84 129.13 9.87
C THR A 542 89.47 129.42 10.48
N GLN A 543 89.12 130.68 10.75
CA GLN A 543 87.81 131.04 11.29
C GLN A 543 86.67 130.72 10.30
N ALA A 544 86.82 131.05 9.01
CA ALA A 544 85.81 130.74 8.01
C ALA A 544 85.56 129.23 7.85
N ARG A 545 86.61 128.39 7.99
CA ARG A 545 86.46 126.93 8.07
C ARG A 545 85.79 126.49 9.36
N ILE A 546 86.20 127.04 10.51
CA ILE A 546 85.56 126.76 11.81
C ILE A 546 84.06 127.07 11.73
N ASP A 547 83.66 128.20 11.16
CA ASP A 547 82.25 128.60 11.05
C ASP A 547 81.46 127.64 10.13
N GLY A 548 82.04 127.24 9.00
CA GLY A 548 81.43 126.27 8.07
C GLY A 548 81.34 124.84 8.63
N ASP A 549 82.42 124.35 9.23
CA ASP A 549 82.47 123.05 9.91
C ASP A 549 81.52 123.04 11.12
N THR A 550 81.39 124.15 11.85
CA THR A 550 80.41 124.31 12.95
C THR A 550 78.98 124.23 12.43
N ALA A 551 78.66 124.83 11.29
CA ALA A 551 77.34 124.72 10.69
C ALA A 551 77.02 123.26 10.29
N ILE A 552 77.95 122.56 9.63
CA ILE A 552 77.79 121.14 9.26
C ILE A 552 77.64 120.26 10.51
N VAL A 553 78.43 120.50 11.56
CA VAL A 553 78.32 119.78 12.84
C VAL A 553 76.99 120.07 13.53
N THR A 554 76.44 121.29 13.39
CA THR A 554 75.12 121.66 13.94
C THR A 554 74.00 120.92 13.20
N ASP A 555 74.03 120.90 11.86
CA ASP A 555 73.04 120.17 11.05
C ASP A 555 73.13 118.65 11.27
N MET A 556 74.35 118.10 11.40
CA MET A 556 74.54 116.70 11.76
C MET A 556 74.03 116.40 13.17
N ALA A 557 74.24 117.28 14.15
CA ALA A 557 73.72 117.11 15.51
C ALA A 557 72.17 117.08 15.57
N LEU A 558 71.49 117.70 14.60
CA LEU A 558 70.03 117.61 14.42
C LEU A 558 69.57 116.28 13.77
N MET A 559 70.48 115.44 13.29
CA MET A 559 70.19 114.12 12.72
C MET A 559 70.61 112.96 13.65
N GLY A 560 71.38 113.25 14.70
CA GLY A 560 71.89 112.23 15.62
C GLY A 560 73.30 112.51 16.13
N ALA A 561 73.91 111.47 16.70
CA ALA A 561 75.28 111.52 17.22
C ALA A 561 76.01 110.20 16.97
N LYS A 562 77.34 110.23 16.97
CA LYS A 562 78.13 109.00 16.93
C LYS A 562 77.97 108.24 18.26
N SER A 563 77.85 106.92 18.17
CA SER A 563 77.82 106.02 19.34
C SER A 563 79.05 106.21 20.23
N LEU A 564 78.91 105.94 21.54
CA LEU A 564 79.98 106.10 22.55
C LEU A 564 81.24 105.27 22.27
N ASP A 565 81.10 104.15 21.58
CA ASP A 565 82.19 103.28 21.12
C ASP A 565 82.77 103.71 19.74
N GLY A 566 82.17 104.70 19.10
CA GLY A 566 82.53 105.19 17.79
C GLY A 566 82.21 104.26 16.61
N SER A 567 81.44 103.18 16.81
CA SER A 567 81.18 102.16 15.78
C SER A 567 80.02 102.50 14.82
N ALA A 568 79.02 103.24 15.31
CA ALA A 568 77.80 103.57 14.56
C ALA A 568 77.43 105.06 14.66
N TRP A 569 76.56 105.52 13.77
CA TRP A 569 75.83 106.77 13.90
C TRP A 569 74.42 106.48 14.43
N ILE A 570 74.11 106.97 15.63
CA ILE A 570 72.80 106.83 16.28
C ILE A 570 71.94 107.98 15.78
N LEU A 571 70.84 107.67 15.09
CA LEU A 571 69.85 108.67 14.68
C LEU A 571 69.11 109.19 15.92
N ASP A 572 68.87 110.50 15.96
CA ASP A 572 67.96 111.08 16.94
C ASP A 572 66.51 110.86 16.48
N VAL A 573 65.83 109.91 17.13
CA VAL A 573 64.46 109.48 16.75
C VAL A 573 63.38 110.51 17.07
N ASP A 574 63.69 111.51 17.90
CA ASP A 574 62.77 112.60 18.26
C ASP A 574 62.80 113.76 17.25
N THR A 575 63.88 113.88 16.47
CA THR A 575 64.04 114.92 15.43
C THR A 575 63.96 114.36 14.01
N VAL A 576 64.43 113.13 13.78
CA VAL A 576 64.36 112.47 12.46
C VAL A 576 62.94 112.01 12.16
N LYS A 577 62.44 112.44 11.00
CA LYS A 577 61.04 112.26 10.58
C LYS A 577 60.83 111.15 9.55
N VAL A 578 59.72 110.42 9.72
CA VAL A 578 59.22 109.35 8.84
C VAL A 578 57.97 109.74 8.03
N SER A 579 57.48 110.96 8.23
CA SER A 579 56.54 111.67 7.37
C SER A 579 56.71 113.18 7.63
N PRO A 580 56.11 114.09 6.84
CA PRO A 580 56.24 115.54 7.09
C PRO A 580 55.87 115.97 8.52
N THR A 581 54.96 115.24 9.17
CA THR A 581 54.42 115.56 10.49
C THR A 581 54.85 114.61 11.61
N GLN A 582 55.39 113.42 11.32
CA GLN A 582 55.64 112.37 12.32
C GLN A 582 57.12 111.98 12.46
N THR A 583 57.62 111.90 13.69
CA THR A 583 58.98 111.45 14.05
C THR A 583 59.07 109.92 14.10
N TYR A 584 60.29 109.37 14.13
CA TYR A 584 60.48 107.93 14.34
C TYR A 584 59.91 107.48 15.70
N ALA A 585 60.16 108.26 16.76
CA ALA A 585 59.67 107.98 18.11
C ALA A 585 58.14 107.93 18.20
N GLU A 586 57.44 108.87 17.55
CA GLU A 586 55.97 108.89 17.51
C GLU A 586 55.40 107.65 16.82
N ARG A 587 56.05 107.14 15.77
CA ARG A 587 55.59 105.92 15.08
C ARG A 587 55.90 104.64 15.86
N ASP A 588 57.02 104.60 16.57
CA ASP A 588 57.36 103.48 17.45
C ASP A 588 56.38 103.38 18.64
N ALA A 589 55.94 104.52 19.17
CA ALA A 589 54.87 104.59 20.16
C ALA A 589 53.51 104.09 19.62
N GLU A 590 53.12 104.45 18.39
CA GLU A 590 51.89 103.93 17.74
C GLU A 590 51.95 102.42 17.50
N ILE A 591 53.10 101.89 17.05
CA ILE A 591 53.31 100.44 16.86
C ILE A 591 53.25 99.71 18.20
N SER A 592 53.91 100.25 19.24
CA SER A 592 53.89 99.69 20.60
C SER A 592 52.48 99.68 21.21
N ALA A 593 51.71 100.75 21.00
CA ALA A 593 50.30 100.80 21.41
C ALA A 593 49.46 99.76 20.67
N SER A 594 49.61 99.66 19.35
CA SER A 594 48.91 98.67 18.52
C SER A 594 49.22 97.22 18.94
N LEU A 595 50.48 96.92 19.23
CA LEU A 595 50.93 95.62 19.73
C LEU A 595 50.35 95.31 21.12
N THR A 596 50.21 96.33 21.98
CA THR A 596 49.58 96.20 23.30
C THR A 596 48.08 95.89 23.17
N THR A 597 47.36 96.57 22.27
CA THR A 597 45.96 96.25 21.96
C THR A 597 45.81 94.83 21.42
N LEU A 598 46.63 94.43 20.45
CA LEU A 598 46.60 93.09 19.86
C LEU A 598 46.84 91.99 20.91
N GLY A 599 47.76 92.24 21.85
CA GLY A 599 48.01 91.35 22.99
C GLY A 599 46.83 91.25 23.96
N GLY A 600 46.13 92.36 24.20
CA GLY A 600 44.90 92.39 24.99
C GLY A 600 43.75 91.62 24.34
N ASP A 601 43.52 91.83 23.05
CA ASP A 601 42.46 91.15 22.28
C ASP A 601 42.73 89.64 22.17
N LEU A 602 43.99 89.24 21.99
CA LEU A 602 44.40 87.84 21.99
C LEU A 602 44.20 87.20 23.38
N ALA A 603 44.59 87.88 24.46
CA ALA A 603 44.37 87.39 25.82
C ALA A 603 42.88 87.23 26.15
N ALA A 604 42.04 88.18 25.73
CA ALA A 604 40.58 88.10 25.89
C ALA A 604 39.98 86.93 25.08
N SER A 605 40.44 86.73 23.84
CA SER A 605 39.99 85.62 22.98
C SER A 605 40.38 84.26 23.56
N VAL A 606 41.61 84.12 24.06
CA VAL A 606 42.10 82.90 24.73
C VAL A 606 41.32 82.63 26.02
N ALA A 607 41.02 83.66 26.82
CA ALA A 607 40.19 83.52 28.00
C ALA A 607 38.76 83.05 27.67
N SER A 608 38.13 83.64 26.63
CA SER A 608 36.79 83.23 26.18
C SER A 608 36.75 81.79 25.65
N LEU A 609 37.79 81.35 24.92
CA LEU A 609 37.93 79.95 24.49
C LEU A 609 38.11 79.02 25.70
N GLY A 610 38.89 79.43 26.70
CA GLY A 610 39.05 78.69 27.95
C GLY A 610 37.73 78.48 28.70
N THR A 611 36.88 79.51 28.78
CA THR A 611 35.53 79.40 29.34
C THR A 611 34.65 78.45 28.53
N ALA A 612 34.61 78.60 27.20
CA ALA A 612 33.79 77.74 26.34
C ALA A 612 34.19 76.25 26.42
N ILE A 613 35.49 75.95 26.54
CA ILE A 613 35.99 74.58 26.75
C ILE A 613 35.58 74.05 28.14
N ALA A 614 35.61 74.87 29.18
CA ALA A 614 35.17 74.47 30.52
C ALA A 614 33.65 74.20 30.57
N ASP A 615 32.85 75.02 29.90
CA ASP A 615 31.39 74.86 29.81
C ASP A 615 31.02 73.61 29.00
N GLU A 616 31.70 73.32 27.89
CA GLU A 616 31.53 72.06 27.15
C GLU A 616 31.88 70.85 28.01
N ALA A 617 33.02 70.89 28.71
CA ALA A 617 33.45 69.77 29.55
C ALA A 617 32.45 69.48 30.68
N ALA A 618 31.86 70.52 31.28
CA ALA A 618 30.82 70.38 32.29
C ALA A 618 29.48 69.85 31.71
N ALA A 619 29.08 70.33 30.53
CA ALA A 619 27.88 69.84 29.84
C ALA A 619 28.04 68.36 29.43
N ARG A 620 29.21 67.99 28.89
CA ARG A 620 29.55 66.63 28.50
C ARG A 620 29.63 65.68 29.70
N ALA A 621 30.19 66.11 30.83
CA ALA A 621 30.15 65.34 32.07
C ALA A 621 28.70 65.07 32.54
N THR A 622 27.85 66.11 32.55
CA THR A 622 26.44 66.00 32.91
C THR A 622 25.67 65.03 31.98
N ALA A 623 25.97 65.05 30.68
CA ALA A 623 25.39 64.12 29.71
C ALA A 623 25.85 62.66 29.96
N ILE A 624 27.13 62.45 30.27
CA ILE A 624 27.69 61.13 30.62
C ILE A 624 27.03 60.58 31.89
N ASP A 625 26.87 61.39 32.95
CA ASP A 625 26.20 60.97 34.18
C ASP A 625 24.74 60.58 33.93
N THR A 626 24.03 61.36 33.10
CA THR A 626 22.64 61.09 32.71
C THR A 626 22.50 59.78 31.94
N VAL A 627 23.38 59.54 30.95
CA VAL A 627 23.40 58.28 30.18
C VAL A 627 23.79 57.10 31.06
N THR A 628 24.74 57.28 31.97
CA THR A 628 25.18 56.24 32.92
C THR A 628 24.04 55.83 33.85
N ALA A 629 23.28 56.79 34.38
CA ALA A 629 22.11 56.52 35.21
C ALA A 629 20.99 55.81 34.43
N ALA A 630 20.74 56.20 33.18
CA ALA A 630 19.76 55.54 32.31
C ALA A 630 20.15 54.09 31.99
N ILE A 631 21.43 53.83 31.70
CA ILE A 631 21.97 52.47 31.47
C ILE A 631 21.83 51.61 32.73
N ALA A 632 22.14 52.15 33.91
CA ALA A 632 21.99 51.44 35.18
C ALA A 632 20.52 51.06 35.44
N SER A 633 19.58 51.99 35.23
CA SER A 633 18.15 51.71 35.40
C SER A 633 17.63 50.67 34.41
N GLU A 634 18.05 50.72 33.14
CA GLU A 634 17.63 49.75 32.13
C GLU A 634 18.25 48.37 32.37
N THR A 635 19.47 48.32 32.93
CA THR A 635 20.10 47.08 33.38
C THR A 635 19.26 46.40 34.46
N SER A 636 18.92 47.12 35.54
CA SER A 636 18.10 46.56 36.62
C SER A 636 16.68 46.19 36.17
N ASN A 637 16.07 46.95 35.25
CA ASN A 637 14.77 46.59 34.65
C ASN A 637 14.86 45.26 33.89
N ARG A 638 15.94 45.05 33.13
CA ARG A 638 16.16 43.81 32.36
C ARG A 638 16.52 42.63 33.26
N GLU A 639 17.31 42.83 34.31
CA GLU A 639 17.60 41.79 35.32
C GLU A 639 16.31 41.31 36.01
N ALA A 640 15.42 42.23 36.40
CA ALA A 640 14.12 41.89 36.97
C ALA A 640 13.22 41.16 35.96
N ALA A 641 13.17 41.61 34.70
CA ALA A 641 12.40 40.95 33.64
C ALA A 641 12.94 39.54 33.31
N ILE A 642 14.27 39.36 33.26
CA ILE A 642 14.92 38.05 33.07
C ILE A 642 14.55 37.12 34.23
N THR A 643 14.61 37.59 35.47
CA THR A 643 14.23 36.80 36.65
C THR A 643 12.77 36.35 36.55
N SER A 644 11.84 37.27 36.23
CA SER A 644 10.42 36.92 36.07
C SER A 644 10.16 35.92 34.94
N VAL A 645 10.96 35.93 33.87
CA VAL A 645 10.87 34.93 32.79
C VAL A 645 11.47 33.58 33.23
N GLN A 646 12.56 33.58 33.99
CA GLN A 646 13.16 32.37 34.56
C GLN A 646 12.22 31.67 35.54
N ASP A 647 11.53 32.42 36.39
CA ASP A 647 10.50 31.90 37.30
C ASP A 647 9.35 31.28 36.51
N ALA A 648 8.78 32.01 35.53
CA ALA A 648 7.68 31.51 34.70
C ALA A 648 8.04 30.24 33.88
N VAL A 649 9.28 30.15 33.38
CA VAL A 649 9.79 28.94 32.71
C VAL A 649 9.94 27.78 33.69
N SER A 650 10.34 28.05 34.93
CA SER A 650 10.48 27.03 35.98
C SER A 650 9.13 26.49 36.45
N ASP A 651 8.14 27.37 36.62
CA ASP A 651 6.76 27.01 36.95
C ASP A 651 6.11 26.15 35.86
N GLU A 652 6.25 26.54 34.58
CA GLU A 652 5.75 25.75 33.44
C GLU A 652 6.47 24.39 33.33
N ALA A 653 7.79 24.34 33.58
CA ALA A 653 8.53 23.09 33.62
C ALA A 653 8.02 22.15 34.74
N GLY A 654 7.69 22.69 35.91
CA GLY A 654 7.08 21.95 37.02
C GLY A 654 5.66 21.48 36.73
N ALA A 655 4.83 22.33 36.13
CA ALA A 655 3.47 21.99 35.70
C ALA A 655 3.48 20.87 34.64
N ARG A 656 4.35 20.99 33.62
CA ARG A 656 4.54 19.96 32.59
C ARG A 656 5.08 18.65 33.15
N ALA A 657 6.00 18.69 34.11
CA ALA A 657 6.50 17.49 34.78
C ALA A 657 5.39 16.76 35.56
N THR A 658 4.52 17.52 36.25
CA THR A 658 3.36 16.98 36.95
C THR A 658 2.38 16.32 35.97
N ALA A 659 2.03 17.01 34.89
CA ALA A 659 1.13 16.48 33.85
C ALA A 659 1.69 15.22 33.16
N ILE A 660 3.01 15.13 32.97
CA ILE A 660 3.67 13.90 32.47
C ILE A 660 3.53 12.76 33.48
N SER A 661 3.75 13.02 34.77
CA SER A 661 3.60 12.02 35.83
C SER A 661 2.16 11.50 35.93
N ASP A 662 1.17 12.39 35.80
CA ASP A 662 -0.26 12.02 35.82
C ASP A 662 -0.64 11.18 34.59
N LEU A 663 -0.18 11.56 33.39
CA LEU A 663 -0.36 10.78 32.17
C LEU A 663 0.31 9.41 32.26
N GLN A 664 1.51 9.34 32.85
CA GLN A 664 2.23 8.08 33.02
C GLN A 664 1.48 7.15 33.99
N SER A 665 0.96 7.66 35.10
CA SER A 665 0.09 6.88 35.99
C SER A 665 -1.22 6.42 35.33
N GLN A 666 -1.77 7.18 34.37
CA GLN A 666 -2.94 6.75 33.59
C GLN A 666 -2.58 5.64 32.60
N VAL A 667 -1.42 5.73 31.94
CA VAL A 667 -0.92 4.68 31.03
C VAL A 667 -0.64 3.38 31.81
N ASP A 668 0.06 3.46 32.94
CA ASP A 668 0.34 2.31 33.80
C ASP A 668 -0.95 1.62 34.28
N GLY A 669 -1.99 2.41 34.60
CA GLY A 669 -3.32 1.91 34.95
C GLY A 669 -4.03 1.19 33.80
N VAL A 670 -3.99 1.77 32.59
CA VAL A 670 -4.56 1.15 31.38
C VAL A 670 -3.81 -0.13 30.99
N GLU A 671 -2.48 -0.16 31.15
CA GLU A 671 -1.67 -1.36 30.91
C GLU A 671 -2.02 -2.49 31.89
N ALA A 672 -2.18 -2.16 33.18
CA ALA A 672 -2.61 -3.13 34.21
C ALA A 672 -4.03 -3.67 33.96
N ASP A 673 -4.99 -2.80 33.61
CA ASP A 673 -6.36 -3.20 33.26
C ASP A 673 -6.38 -4.08 32.00
N LEU A 674 -5.59 -3.74 30.97
CA LEU A 674 -5.48 -4.54 29.74
C LEU A 674 -4.85 -5.91 30.02
N ALA A 675 -3.78 -5.97 30.84
CA ALA A 675 -3.16 -7.23 31.24
C ALA A 675 -4.14 -8.14 32.00
N ALA A 676 -4.96 -7.58 32.91
CA ALA A 676 -6.00 -8.31 33.62
C ALA A 676 -7.10 -8.83 32.68
N GLN A 677 -7.53 -8.01 31.70
CA GLN A 677 -8.50 -8.44 30.68
C GLN A 677 -7.95 -9.56 29.78
N VAL A 678 -6.68 -9.47 29.38
CA VAL A 678 -6.01 -10.53 28.59
C VAL A 678 -5.94 -11.83 29.39
N SER A 679 -5.49 -11.79 30.64
CA SER A 679 -5.44 -12.97 31.52
C SER A 679 -6.83 -13.62 31.68
N THR A 680 -7.88 -12.80 31.87
CA THR A 680 -9.26 -13.29 31.99
C THR A 680 -9.74 -13.96 30.69
N LEU A 681 -9.35 -13.41 29.53
CA LEU A 681 -9.69 -13.97 28.23
C LEU A 681 -8.93 -15.27 27.94
N GLU A 682 -7.66 -15.38 28.34
CA GLU A 682 -6.86 -16.60 28.24
C GLU A 682 -7.44 -17.73 29.09
N GLU A 683 -7.86 -17.44 30.33
CA GLU A 683 -8.57 -18.39 31.20
C GLU A 683 -9.88 -18.86 30.54
N ALA A 684 -10.71 -17.94 30.05
CA ALA A 684 -11.98 -18.28 29.39
C ALA A 684 -11.80 -19.13 28.11
N ILE A 685 -10.73 -18.88 27.34
CA ILE A 685 -10.37 -19.68 26.16
C ILE A 685 -9.92 -21.09 26.57
N SER A 686 -9.14 -21.21 27.65
CA SER A 686 -8.70 -22.50 28.21
C SER A 686 -9.88 -23.35 28.70
N ASP A 687 -10.83 -22.72 29.40
CA ASP A 687 -12.04 -23.38 29.90
C ASP A 687 -12.95 -23.87 28.77
N GLU A 688 -13.21 -23.03 27.75
CA GLU A 688 -13.99 -23.42 26.57
C GLU A 688 -13.30 -24.56 25.78
N SER A 689 -11.97 -24.51 25.63
CA SER A 689 -11.20 -25.60 25.01
C SER A 689 -11.38 -26.92 25.77
N SER A 690 -11.32 -26.87 27.10
CA SER A 690 -11.50 -28.02 28.00
C SER A 690 -12.93 -28.57 28.00
N ALA A 691 -13.94 -27.69 28.00
CA ALA A 691 -15.35 -28.04 27.88
C ALA A 691 -15.64 -28.72 26.53
N ARG A 692 -15.11 -28.16 25.44
CA ARG A 692 -15.24 -28.68 24.07
C ARG A 692 -14.56 -30.04 23.91
N ALA A 693 -13.38 -30.25 24.50
CA ALA A 693 -12.71 -31.55 24.52
C ALA A 693 -13.54 -32.61 25.26
N SER A 694 -14.16 -32.24 26.39
CA SER A 694 -15.04 -33.11 27.18
C SER A 694 -16.33 -33.47 26.42
N ALA A 695 -16.94 -32.51 25.73
CA ALA A 695 -18.08 -32.74 24.85
C ALA A 695 -17.72 -33.67 23.68
N LEU A 696 -16.57 -33.47 23.03
CA LEU A 696 -16.11 -34.33 21.93
C LEU A 696 -15.86 -35.77 22.40
N SER A 697 -15.24 -35.95 23.57
CA SER A 697 -15.06 -37.27 24.20
C SER A 697 -16.40 -37.98 24.44
N THR A 698 -17.39 -37.24 24.95
CA THR A 698 -18.76 -37.74 25.17
C THR A 698 -19.42 -38.18 23.87
N VAL A 699 -19.35 -37.35 22.81
CA VAL A 699 -19.87 -37.70 21.47
C VAL A 699 -19.17 -38.93 20.90
N ASN A 700 -17.86 -39.04 21.06
CA ASN A 700 -17.09 -40.19 20.56
C ASN A 700 -17.44 -41.49 21.30
N ALA A 701 -17.68 -41.43 22.61
CA ALA A 701 -18.19 -42.55 23.39
C ALA A 701 -19.60 -42.98 22.94
N THR A 702 -20.50 -42.02 22.68
CA THR A 702 -21.84 -42.30 22.13
C THR A 702 -21.75 -42.95 20.75
N LEU A 703 -20.89 -42.44 19.85
CA LEU A 703 -20.68 -43.01 18.52
C LEU A 703 -20.13 -44.44 18.59
N THR A 704 -19.21 -44.70 19.51
CA THR A 704 -18.67 -46.05 19.77
C THR A 704 -19.77 -47.02 20.23
N SER A 705 -20.65 -46.57 21.14
CA SER A 705 -21.82 -47.33 21.61
C SER A 705 -22.82 -47.62 20.48
N HIS A 706 -23.09 -46.64 19.62
CA HIS A 706 -23.91 -46.85 18.41
C HIS A 706 -23.27 -47.85 17.44
N GLY A 707 -21.95 -47.79 17.24
CA GLY A 707 -21.21 -48.76 16.42
C GLY A 707 -21.27 -50.19 16.95
N ALA A 708 -21.14 -50.37 18.26
CA ALA A 708 -21.32 -51.66 18.93
C ALA A 708 -22.77 -52.18 18.78
N THR A 709 -23.76 -51.30 18.94
CA THR A 709 -25.18 -51.62 18.75
C THR A 709 -25.49 -52.04 17.31
N LEU A 710 -24.96 -51.32 16.33
CA LEU A 710 -25.12 -51.66 14.91
C LEU A 710 -24.47 -53.00 14.58
N SER A 711 -23.30 -53.30 15.16
CA SER A 711 -22.62 -54.58 15.01
C SER A 711 -23.46 -55.73 15.60
N ALA A 712 -24.02 -55.55 16.80
CA ALA A 712 -24.91 -56.54 17.44
C ALA A 712 -26.21 -56.77 16.64
N ASN A 713 -26.80 -55.71 16.07
CA ASN A 713 -27.94 -55.82 15.17
C ASN A 713 -27.57 -56.58 13.89
N SER A 714 -26.38 -56.33 13.31
CA SER A 714 -25.89 -57.07 12.14
C SER A 714 -25.71 -58.56 12.43
N SER A 715 -25.21 -58.93 13.62
CA SER A 715 -25.13 -60.34 14.05
C SER A 715 -26.53 -60.95 14.21
N SER A 716 -27.45 -60.25 14.88
CA SER A 716 -28.84 -60.72 15.03
C SER A 716 -29.56 -60.93 13.69
N ILE A 717 -29.27 -60.10 12.69
CA ILE A 717 -29.78 -60.27 11.31
C ILE A 717 -29.16 -61.54 10.68
N SER A 718 -27.85 -61.76 10.84
CA SER A 718 -27.20 -62.98 10.34
C SER A 718 -27.70 -64.26 11.03
N ASP A 719 -28.03 -64.18 12.32
CA ASP A 719 -28.65 -65.28 13.07
C ASP A 719 -30.07 -65.56 12.57
N LEU A 720 -30.85 -64.50 12.28
CA LEU A 720 -32.17 -64.61 11.66
C LEU A 720 -32.11 -65.21 10.25
N ASP A 721 -31.19 -64.76 9.39
CA ASP A 721 -30.97 -65.34 8.06
C ASP A 721 -30.63 -66.84 8.15
N THR A 722 -29.79 -67.22 9.11
CA THR A 722 -29.44 -68.62 9.40
C THR A 722 -30.65 -69.41 9.90
N ALA A 723 -31.47 -68.84 10.79
CA ALA A 723 -32.69 -69.46 11.28
C ALA A 723 -33.74 -69.65 10.17
N VAL A 724 -33.88 -68.68 9.27
CA VAL A 724 -34.76 -68.75 8.09
C VAL A 724 -34.27 -69.83 7.11
N ALA A 725 -32.96 -69.92 6.86
CA ALA A 725 -32.38 -70.99 6.03
C ALA A 725 -32.60 -72.39 6.64
N ASN A 726 -32.43 -72.53 7.95
CA ASN A 726 -32.70 -73.77 8.69
C ASN A 726 -34.20 -74.13 8.67
N LEU A 727 -35.10 -73.15 8.84
CA LEU A 727 -36.54 -73.36 8.74
C LEU A 727 -36.93 -73.80 7.33
N THR A 728 -36.45 -73.10 6.29
CA THR A 728 -36.69 -73.45 4.88
C THR A 728 -36.23 -74.88 4.57
N THR A 729 -35.07 -75.29 5.09
CA THR A 729 -34.56 -76.66 4.96
C THR A 729 -35.41 -77.67 5.72
N THR A 730 -35.88 -77.31 6.92
CA THR A 730 -36.75 -78.16 7.75
C THR A 730 -38.12 -78.33 7.11
N GLU A 731 -38.71 -77.28 6.55
CA GLU A 731 -39.94 -77.34 5.77
C GLU A 731 -39.76 -78.20 4.52
N ALA A 732 -38.68 -78.04 3.76
CA ALA A 732 -38.37 -78.91 2.62
C ALA A 732 -38.26 -80.39 3.04
N ASN A 733 -37.63 -80.68 4.18
CA ASN A 733 -37.58 -82.02 4.76
C ASN A 733 -38.95 -82.52 5.22
N HIS A 734 -39.79 -81.68 5.83
CA HIS A 734 -41.16 -82.02 6.20
C HIS A 734 -42.03 -82.29 4.97
N TYR A 735 -41.93 -81.50 3.91
CA TYR A 735 -42.62 -81.75 2.64
C TYR A 735 -42.13 -83.05 2.00
N SER A 736 -40.82 -83.33 2.02
CA SER A 736 -40.25 -84.59 1.53
C SER A 736 -40.74 -85.80 2.34
N PHE A 737 -40.72 -85.71 3.67
CA PHE A 737 -41.24 -86.75 4.57
C PHE A 737 -42.75 -86.94 4.39
N LEU A 738 -43.53 -85.87 4.29
CA LEU A 738 -44.98 -85.93 4.08
C LEU A 738 -45.30 -86.55 2.72
N ASN A 739 -44.57 -86.19 1.66
CA ASN A 739 -44.72 -86.78 0.33
C ASN A 739 -44.32 -88.28 0.33
N ALA A 740 -43.26 -88.65 1.05
CA ALA A 740 -42.88 -90.05 1.25
C ALA A 740 -43.89 -90.83 2.11
N TYR A 741 -44.50 -90.20 3.12
CA TYR A 741 -45.55 -90.80 3.95
C TYR A 741 -46.85 -90.97 3.17
N ILE A 742 -47.27 -89.96 2.38
CA ILE A 742 -48.40 -90.04 1.45
C ILE A 742 -48.14 -91.11 0.38
N GLY A 743 -46.92 -91.17 -0.17
CA GLY A 743 -46.48 -92.24 -1.06
C GLY A 743 -46.57 -93.62 -0.37
N GLY A 744 -46.11 -93.71 0.88
CA GLY A 744 -46.21 -94.89 1.73
C GLY A 744 -47.66 -95.34 1.95
N VAL A 745 -48.55 -94.43 2.37
CA VAL A 745 -50.00 -94.68 2.49
C VAL A 745 -50.59 -95.08 1.14
N GLY A 746 -50.18 -94.45 0.05
CA GLY A 746 -50.54 -94.84 -1.32
C GLY A 746 -50.10 -96.27 -1.66
N THR A 747 -48.88 -96.67 -1.29
CA THR A 747 -48.41 -98.05 -1.44
C THR A 747 -49.11 -99.01 -0.50
N THR A 748 -49.49 -98.61 0.72
CA THR A 748 -50.27 -99.43 1.68
C THR A 748 -51.71 -99.59 1.21
N VAL A 749 -52.35 -98.56 0.64
CA VAL A 749 -53.66 -98.66 -0.02
C VAL A 749 -53.56 -99.50 -1.28
N THR A 750 -52.46 -99.41 -2.04
CA THR A 750 -52.18 -100.27 -3.19
C THR A 750 -51.89 -101.71 -2.77
N GLN A 751 -51.26 -101.93 -1.62
CA GLN A 751 -51.03 -103.25 -1.01
C GLN A 751 -52.26 -103.79 -0.29
N HIS A 752 -53.18 -102.97 0.20
CA HIS A 752 -54.47 -103.42 0.74
C HIS A 752 -55.46 -103.71 -0.39
N THR A 753 -55.52 -102.89 -1.43
CA THR A 753 -56.20 -103.21 -2.69
C THR A 753 -55.58 -104.45 -3.31
N GLY A 754 -54.24 -104.52 -3.28
CA GLY A 754 -53.43 -105.65 -3.70
C GLY A 754 -53.57 -106.88 -2.81
N ALA A 755 -53.87 -106.76 -1.51
CA ALA A 755 -54.12 -107.86 -0.58
C ALA A 755 -55.57 -108.32 -0.64
N ILE A 756 -56.52 -107.43 -0.88
CA ILE A 756 -57.87 -107.79 -1.33
C ILE A 756 -57.78 -108.54 -2.68
N ALA A 757 -56.78 -108.20 -3.51
CA ALA A 757 -56.45 -108.88 -4.77
C ALA A 757 -55.24 -109.86 -4.70
N THR A 758 -54.82 -110.34 -3.52
CA THR A 758 -53.78 -111.40 -3.38
C THR A 758 -54.04 -112.35 -2.21
N LEU A 759 -54.95 -112.01 -1.30
CA LEU A 759 -55.73 -112.99 -0.53
C LEU A 759 -56.58 -113.87 -1.46
N ASP A 760 -56.85 -113.41 -2.70
CA ASP A 760 -57.10 -114.30 -3.84
C ASP A 760 -56.77 -113.64 -5.20
N GLY A 761 -55.49 -113.68 -5.58
CA GLY A 761 -54.94 -113.01 -6.78
C GLY A 761 -55.28 -113.64 -8.13
N ARG A 762 -56.53 -114.07 -8.31
CA ARG A 762 -57.11 -114.42 -9.61
C ARG A 762 -58.25 -113.46 -9.90
N THR A 763 -58.17 -112.74 -11.02
CA THR A 763 -59.38 -112.10 -11.55
C THR A 763 -60.36 -113.22 -11.94
N LYS A 764 -61.44 -113.36 -11.15
CA LYS A 764 -62.49 -114.41 -11.11
C LYS A 764 -62.24 -115.50 -10.05
N GLY A 765 -62.93 -115.35 -8.92
CA GLY A 765 -63.00 -116.36 -7.86
C GLY A 765 -63.75 -117.61 -8.30
N PHE A 766 -63.25 -118.77 -7.85
CA PHE A 766 -63.87 -120.08 -8.03
C PHE A 766 -64.33 -120.59 -6.67
N TRP A 767 -65.64 -120.86 -6.53
CA TRP A 767 -66.20 -121.50 -5.33
C TRP A 767 -66.47 -122.97 -5.64
N SER A 768 -65.78 -123.88 -4.93
CA SER A 768 -66.09 -125.31 -4.90
C SER A 768 -66.39 -125.71 -3.45
N ILE A 769 -67.49 -126.41 -3.23
CA ILE A 769 -67.78 -127.07 -1.95
C ILE A 769 -67.71 -128.58 -2.18
N THR A 770 -66.76 -129.23 -1.53
CA THR A 770 -66.72 -130.69 -1.41
C THR A 770 -66.72 -131.04 0.07
N ALA A 771 -67.89 -131.30 0.62
CA ALA A 771 -68.03 -131.79 1.99
C ALA A 771 -67.64 -133.27 2.04
N ASN A 772 -66.64 -133.62 2.85
CA ASN A 772 -66.23 -135.01 3.04
C ASN A 772 -66.73 -135.51 4.41
N ALA A 773 -67.92 -136.11 4.40
CA ALA A 773 -68.52 -136.73 5.58
C ALA A 773 -69.04 -138.12 5.19
N GLY A 774 -68.59 -139.15 5.91
CA GLY A 774 -69.20 -140.47 5.82
C GLY A 774 -70.66 -140.43 6.28
N SER A 775 -71.55 -141.06 5.51
CA SER A 775 -72.96 -141.34 5.83
C SER A 775 -73.69 -140.30 6.72
N GLY A 776 -74.14 -139.18 6.14
CA GLY A 776 -75.22 -138.40 6.76
C GLY A 776 -75.29 -136.90 6.49
N ALA A 777 -74.21 -136.24 6.05
CA ALA A 777 -74.23 -134.78 5.87
C ALA A 777 -74.60 -134.36 4.43
N THR A 778 -75.52 -133.40 4.32
CA THR A 778 -75.90 -132.72 3.08
C THR A 778 -75.28 -131.32 3.01
N ALA A 779 -74.75 -130.94 1.84
CA ALA A 779 -74.25 -129.59 1.57
C ALA A 779 -75.12 -128.92 0.49
N PHE A 780 -75.43 -127.64 0.68
CA PHE A 780 -76.22 -126.83 -0.26
C PHE A 780 -75.58 -125.45 -0.44
N ILE A 781 -75.84 -124.82 -1.60
CA ILE A 781 -75.54 -123.41 -1.87
C ILE A 781 -76.89 -122.71 -2.01
N SER A 782 -77.18 -121.76 -1.13
CA SER A 782 -78.36 -120.90 -1.21
C SER A 782 -77.96 -119.43 -1.17
N ALA A 783 -78.69 -118.60 -1.92
CA ALA A 783 -78.61 -117.15 -1.86
C ALA A 783 -80.03 -116.64 -1.55
N GLN A 784 -80.18 -115.98 -0.40
CA GLN A 784 -81.48 -115.60 0.15
C GLN A 784 -81.41 -114.16 0.66
N ALA A 785 -82.36 -113.35 0.22
CA ALA A 785 -82.64 -112.02 0.71
C ALA A 785 -84.11 -111.95 1.17
N GLU A 786 -84.32 -111.38 2.36
CA GLU A 786 -85.63 -111.19 2.97
C GLU A 786 -85.87 -109.70 3.19
N THR A 787 -87.07 -109.23 2.87
CA THR A 787 -87.46 -107.83 3.02
C THR A 787 -88.30 -107.58 4.29
N SER A 788 -88.81 -108.64 4.93
CA SER A 788 -89.43 -108.63 6.26
C SER A 788 -89.63 -110.07 6.77
N PRO A 789 -89.79 -110.30 8.09
CA PRO A 789 -89.88 -111.64 8.66
C PRO A 789 -91.01 -112.47 8.06
N GLY A 790 -90.66 -113.60 7.42
CA GLY A 790 -91.61 -114.54 6.83
C GLY A 790 -91.93 -114.34 5.34
N VAL A 791 -91.32 -113.38 4.64
CA VAL A 791 -91.48 -113.21 3.19
C VAL A 791 -90.12 -113.13 2.48
N THR A 792 -89.79 -114.20 1.76
CA THR A 792 -88.56 -114.37 0.97
C THR A 792 -88.85 -114.17 -0.53
N THR A 793 -88.01 -113.43 -1.27
CA THR A 793 -88.32 -113.00 -2.66
C THR A 793 -87.18 -113.21 -3.67
N SER A 794 -86.20 -114.05 -3.37
CA SER A 794 -84.98 -114.21 -4.18
C SER A 794 -85.12 -115.20 -5.35
N ASN A 795 -84.57 -114.85 -6.52
CA ASN A 795 -84.41 -115.71 -7.69
C ASN A 795 -82.92 -115.89 -8.04
N VAL A 796 -82.52 -117.09 -8.49
CA VAL A 796 -81.14 -117.42 -8.89
C VAL A 796 -81.10 -117.79 -10.39
N ALA A 797 -80.14 -117.24 -11.13
CA ALA A 797 -79.96 -117.50 -12.56
C ALA A 797 -78.51 -117.88 -12.90
N PHE A 798 -78.32 -118.80 -13.85
CA PHE A 798 -77.00 -119.28 -14.28
C PHE A 798 -76.69 -118.85 -15.71
N GLY A 799 -75.67 -118.02 -15.90
CA GLY A 799 -75.17 -117.61 -17.23
C GLY A 799 -73.88 -118.36 -17.60
N ALA A 800 -73.96 -119.31 -18.53
CA ALA A 800 -72.80 -120.06 -19.02
C ALA A 800 -72.96 -120.45 -20.51
N ARG A 801 -71.84 -120.70 -21.21
CA ARG A 801 -71.86 -121.16 -22.62
C ARG A 801 -72.51 -122.55 -22.74
N GLU A 802 -72.29 -123.39 -21.75
CA GLU A 802 -73.01 -124.64 -21.54
C GLU A 802 -73.17 -124.89 -20.03
N VAL A 803 -74.27 -125.52 -19.63
CA VAL A 803 -74.49 -126.04 -18.26
C VAL A 803 -74.66 -127.55 -18.34
N HIS A 804 -73.93 -128.32 -17.55
CA HIS A 804 -74.05 -129.79 -17.50
C HIS A 804 -74.34 -130.24 -16.07
N ILE A 805 -75.43 -130.98 -15.86
CA ILE A 805 -75.72 -131.71 -14.63
C ILE A 805 -75.29 -133.15 -14.86
N SER A 806 -74.36 -133.64 -14.06
CA SER A 806 -73.83 -135.01 -14.15
C SER A 806 -73.95 -135.72 -12.81
N ASN A 807 -74.21 -137.03 -12.84
CA ASN A 807 -74.40 -137.88 -11.67
C ASN A 807 -73.39 -139.05 -11.72
N PRO A 808 -72.62 -139.32 -10.66
CA PRO A 808 -71.69 -140.44 -10.62
C PRO A 808 -72.41 -141.73 -10.20
N VAL A 809 -72.74 -142.58 -11.16
CA VAL A 809 -73.30 -143.92 -10.89
C VAL A 809 -72.19 -144.95 -11.11
N GLY A 810 -71.85 -145.72 -10.06
CA GLY A 810 -70.81 -146.75 -10.15
C GLY A 810 -69.37 -146.22 -10.28
N GLY A 811 -69.11 -144.95 -9.95
CA GLY A 811 -67.76 -144.34 -9.98
C GLY A 811 -67.41 -143.59 -11.26
N ALA A 812 -68.27 -143.59 -12.28
CA ALA A 812 -68.12 -142.78 -13.48
C ALA A 812 -69.20 -141.67 -13.53
N TRP A 813 -68.78 -140.43 -13.82
CA TRP A 813 -69.69 -139.29 -13.96
C TRP A 813 -70.43 -139.34 -15.30
N THR A 814 -71.73 -139.64 -15.26
CA THR A 814 -72.60 -139.62 -16.44
C THR A 814 -73.39 -138.33 -16.50
N LYS A 815 -73.43 -137.71 -17.68
CA LYS A 815 -74.20 -136.49 -17.95
C LYS A 815 -75.68 -136.84 -17.98
N VAL A 816 -76.49 -136.17 -17.16
CA VAL A 816 -77.95 -136.42 -17.04
C VAL A 816 -78.74 -135.35 -17.78
N LEU A 817 -78.29 -134.09 -17.72
CA LEU A 817 -78.88 -132.96 -18.43
C LEU A 817 -77.77 -132.03 -18.93
N SER A 818 -77.88 -131.53 -20.16
CA SER A 818 -77.09 -130.38 -20.61
C SER A 818 -77.94 -129.31 -21.27
N ILE A 819 -77.61 -128.05 -20.94
CA ILE A 819 -78.12 -126.87 -21.63
C ILE A 819 -76.96 -126.36 -22.49
N SER A 820 -77.08 -126.50 -23.81
CA SER A 820 -76.06 -126.07 -24.78
C SER A 820 -76.74 -125.61 -26.07
N GLY A 821 -76.20 -124.55 -26.70
CA GLY A 821 -76.72 -124.01 -27.95
C GLY A 821 -78.19 -123.58 -27.89
N GLY A 822 -78.69 -123.17 -26.72
CA GLY A 822 -80.09 -122.81 -26.48
C GLY A 822 -81.04 -124.00 -26.26
N ASN A 823 -80.56 -125.24 -26.35
CA ASN A 823 -81.37 -126.46 -26.18
C ASN A 823 -81.10 -127.13 -24.83
N VAL A 824 -82.14 -127.73 -24.25
CA VAL A 824 -82.03 -128.65 -23.11
C VAL A 824 -82.05 -130.09 -23.61
N GLN A 825 -80.99 -130.83 -23.36
CA GLN A 825 -80.85 -132.25 -23.66
C GLN A 825 -80.89 -133.04 -22.36
N ILE A 826 -81.80 -134.01 -22.26
CA ILE A 826 -81.90 -134.94 -21.12
C ILE A 826 -81.48 -136.33 -21.61
N TYR A 827 -80.52 -136.95 -20.92
CA TYR A 827 -79.89 -138.22 -21.33
C TYR A 827 -80.52 -139.43 -20.61
N GLY A 828 -81.78 -139.31 -20.19
CA GLY A 828 -82.53 -140.32 -19.44
C GLY A 828 -84.03 -139.99 -19.40
N ASN A 829 -84.81 -140.78 -18.65
CA ASN A 829 -86.26 -140.65 -18.59
C ASN A 829 -86.70 -139.35 -17.88
N LEU A 830 -87.63 -138.61 -18.49
CA LEU A 830 -88.28 -137.45 -17.87
C LEU A 830 -89.57 -137.89 -17.15
N THR A 831 -89.52 -138.00 -15.83
CA THR A 831 -90.70 -138.26 -14.99
C THR A 831 -91.27 -136.95 -14.48
N ALA A 832 -92.43 -136.53 -14.98
CA ALA A 832 -93.13 -135.32 -14.52
C ALA A 832 -94.36 -135.69 -13.67
N THR A 833 -94.43 -135.18 -12.44
CA THR A 833 -95.56 -135.37 -11.51
C THR A 833 -96.69 -134.35 -11.70
N GLY A 834 -96.62 -133.55 -12.77
CA GLY A 834 -97.59 -132.53 -13.16
C GLY A 834 -97.59 -132.33 -14.67
N SER A 835 -98.38 -131.38 -15.17
CA SER A 835 -98.54 -131.12 -16.62
C SER A 835 -97.31 -130.47 -17.26
N VAL A 836 -96.84 -131.02 -18.38
CA VAL A 836 -95.87 -130.38 -19.28
C VAL A 836 -96.62 -129.72 -20.44
N THR A 837 -96.54 -128.39 -20.55
CA THR A 837 -97.30 -127.60 -21.53
C THR A 837 -96.50 -127.39 -22.82
N THR A 838 -97.15 -127.44 -23.99
CA THR A 838 -96.50 -127.62 -25.30
C THR A 838 -96.44 -126.41 -26.25
N PRO A 839 -96.17 -125.14 -25.85
CA PRO A 839 -95.96 -124.07 -26.84
C PRO A 839 -94.82 -124.36 -27.84
N ASN A 840 -93.82 -125.15 -27.44
CA ASN A 840 -92.60 -125.42 -28.21
C ASN A 840 -92.30 -126.92 -28.46
N LEU A 841 -93.24 -127.85 -28.23
CA LEU A 841 -93.09 -129.22 -28.73
C LEU A 841 -93.60 -129.29 -30.17
N VAL A 842 -92.72 -129.00 -31.13
CA VAL A 842 -93.02 -129.10 -32.57
C VAL A 842 -93.00 -130.56 -33.01
N SER A 843 -94.14 -131.24 -32.85
CA SER A 843 -94.34 -132.62 -33.27
C SER A 843 -94.53 -132.76 -34.79
N ASN A 844 -93.42 -132.82 -35.54
CA ASN A 844 -93.45 -133.21 -36.96
C ASN A 844 -93.23 -134.73 -37.20
N SER A 845 -93.28 -135.54 -36.14
CA SER A 845 -93.26 -137.02 -36.23
C SER A 845 -93.87 -137.70 -35.00
N VAL A 846 -95.11 -137.35 -34.65
CA VAL A 846 -95.93 -138.17 -33.72
C VAL A 846 -96.83 -139.08 -34.55
N THR A 847 -96.41 -140.33 -34.71
CA THR A 847 -97.26 -141.36 -35.31
C THR A 847 -98.46 -141.63 -34.40
N LYS A 848 -99.64 -141.40 -34.96
CA LYS A 848 -100.98 -141.55 -34.38
C LYS A 848 -101.18 -142.78 -33.48
N ALA A 849 -101.55 -142.54 -32.21
CA ALA A 849 -102.76 -143.04 -31.53
C ALA A 849 -102.64 -142.82 -30.01
N GLY A 850 -103.54 -142.13 -29.30
CA GLY A 850 -104.69 -141.30 -29.72
C GLY A 850 -105.26 -140.60 -28.47
N ALA A 851 -106.02 -139.52 -28.64
CA ALA A 851 -106.67 -138.79 -27.55
C ALA A 851 -108.12 -138.42 -27.92
N ALA A 852 -109.00 -138.31 -26.92
CA ALA A 852 -110.44 -138.15 -27.11
C ALA A 852 -110.93 -136.68 -26.95
N LEU A 853 -112.02 -136.42 -27.66
CA LEU A 853 -112.87 -135.20 -27.76
C LEU A 853 -113.72 -134.98 -26.47
N SER A 854 -114.44 -133.89 -26.15
CA SER A 854 -114.85 -132.56 -26.72
C SER A 854 -115.55 -131.75 -25.56
N PRO A 855 -116.54 -130.80 -25.68
CA PRO A 855 -117.06 -129.93 -26.79
C PRO A 855 -117.39 -128.43 -26.45
N SER A 856 -117.77 -127.65 -27.49
CA SER A 856 -118.70 -126.48 -27.52
C SER A 856 -118.26 -124.99 -27.33
N ASN A 857 -118.33 -124.22 -28.45
CA ASN A 857 -118.85 -122.83 -28.65
C ASN A 857 -118.17 -121.58 -27.98
N VAL A 858 -118.14 -120.33 -28.53
CA VAL A 858 -118.47 -119.73 -29.85
C VAL A 858 -117.77 -118.35 -30.07
N ILE A 859 -117.12 -118.23 -31.24
CA ILE A 859 -116.93 -117.15 -32.25
C ILE A 859 -117.37 -115.68 -32.01
N GLY A 860 -116.56 -114.73 -32.54
CA GLY A 860 -116.96 -113.35 -32.92
C GLY A 860 -116.16 -112.71 -34.08
N THR A 861 -116.71 -112.80 -35.31
CA THR A 861 -116.73 -111.80 -36.43
C THR A 861 -115.51 -110.97 -36.87
N GLY A 862 -115.13 -111.11 -38.16
CA GLY A 862 -114.58 -110.00 -38.97
C GLY A 862 -113.18 -110.14 -39.57
N GLY A 863 -112.87 -111.20 -40.33
CA GLY A 863 -111.60 -111.31 -41.05
C GLY A 863 -111.56 -112.51 -42.02
N TYR A 864 -110.99 -112.31 -43.22
CA TYR A 864 -110.92 -113.33 -44.27
C TYR A 864 -109.75 -114.30 -44.05
N VAL A 865 -109.94 -115.57 -44.40
CA VAL A 865 -108.89 -116.60 -44.42
C VAL A 865 -108.62 -117.04 -45.86
N GLY A 866 -107.36 -116.94 -46.29
CA GLY A 866 -106.89 -117.57 -47.52
C GLY A 866 -106.37 -118.98 -47.23
N PHE A 867 -106.80 -119.97 -48.00
CA PHE A 867 -106.34 -121.35 -47.90
C PHE A 867 -105.54 -121.77 -49.14
N GLY A 868 -104.43 -122.47 -48.91
CA GLY A 868 -103.74 -123.26 -49.93
C GLY A 868 -103.68 -124.71 -49.48
N ALA A 869 -104.18 -125.61 -50.33
CA ALA A 869 -104.17 -127.08 -50.21
C ALA A 869 -104.74 -127.71 -48.92
N GLU A 870 -105.95 -128.27 -49.05
CA GLU A 870 -106.53 -129.35 -48.22
C GLU A 870 -106.80 -129.05 -46.72
N ALA A 871 -107.98 -128.47 -46.46
CA ALA A 871 -108.58 -128.40 -45.12
C ALA A 871 -109.93 -129.12 -45.09
N THR A 872 -110.12 -130.04 -44.13
CA THR A 872 -111.37 -130.78 -43.90
C THR A 872 -112.08 -130.22 -42.67
N ILE A 873 -113.37 -129.90 -42.78
CA ILE A 873 -114.20 -129.31 -41.71
C ILE A 873 -115.41 -130.20 -41.44
N VAL A 874 -115.74 -130.36 -40.16
CA VAL A 874 -116.95 -131.09 -39.69
C VAL A 874 -117.92 -130.09 -39.10
N LEU A 875 -119.20 -130.17 -39.51
CA LEU A 875 -120.31 -129.43 -38.92
C LEU A 875 -121.29 -130.43 -38.30
N ASP A 876 -121.80 -130.05 -37.13
CA ASP A 876 -122.86 -130.75 -36.41
C ASP A 876 -124.06 -129.78 -36.25
N TYR A 877 -125.25 -130.30 -35.92
CA TYR A 877 -126.55 -129.60 -35.77
C TYR A 877 -127.41 -129.34 -37.03
N ALA A 878 -128.73 -129.34 -36.79
CA ALA A 878 -129.78 -129.39 -37.80
C ALA A 878 -130.63 -128.10 -37.87
N ALA A 879 -130.35 -127.24 -38.85
CA ALA A 879 -131.15 -126.06 -39.19
C ALA A 879 -131.06 -125.79 -40.72
N ASP A 880 -131.98 -124.99 -41.26
CA ASP A 880 -131.98 -124.62 -42.68
C ASP A 880 -130.70 -123.85 -43.08
N VAL A 881 -130.09 -124.23 -44.21
CA VAL A 881 -128.85 -123.61 -44.72
C VAL A 881 -129.10 -122.92 -46.05
N VAL A 882 -128.64 -121.67 -46.18
CA VAL A 882 -128.63 -120.93 -47.45
C VAL A 882 -127.20 -120.84 -47.97
N CYS A 883 -126.97 -121.45 -49.13
CA CYS A 883 -125.68 -121.44 -49.84
C CYS A 883 -125.71 -120.40 -50.96
N ILE A 884 -124.69 -119.54 -51.01
CA ILE A 884 -124.50 -118.55 -52.06
C ILE A 884 -123.22 -118.90 -52.83
N PHE A 885 -123.36 -119.11 -54.14
CA PHE A 885 -122.26 -119.37 -55.06
C PHE A 885 -121.98 -118.10 -55.86
N VAL A 886 -120.73 -117.61 -55.84
CA VAL A 886 -120.28 -116.45 -56.63
C VAL A 886 -119.06 -116.85 -57.46
N GLY A 887 -119.13 -116.67 -58.77
CA GLY A 887 -118.03 -116.94 -59.70
C GLY A 887 -117.67 -115.70 -60.52
N PHE A 888 -116.37 -115.51 -60.77
CA PHE A 888 -115.83 -114.52 -61.68
C PHE A 888 -115.22 -115.22 -62.91
N LEU A 889 -115.60 -114.78 -64.11
CA LEU A 889 -115.17 -115.33 -65.40
C LEU A 889 -114.37 -114.27 -66.17
N ASN A 890 -113.13 -114.58 -66.58
CA ASN A 890 -112.29 -113.68 -67.38
C ASN A 890 -112.33 -114.07 -68.87
N TYR A 891 -112.64 -113.11 -69.75
CA TYR A 891 -112.51 -113.26 -71.21
C TYR A 891 -111.20 -112.63 -71.72
N THR A 892 -110.69 -113.16 -72.84
CA THR A 892 -109.34 -112.96 -73.38
C THR A 892 -109.00 -111.56 -73.91
N SER A 893 -109.81 -110.53 -73.66
CA SER A 893 -109.65 -109.18 -74.21
C SER A 893 -109.83 -108.03 -73.20
N GLY A 894 -109.63 -108.29 -71.90
CA GLY A 894 -109.50 -107.23 -70.88
C GLY A 894 -110.75 -106.90 -70.06
N VAL A 895 -111.77 -107.78 -70.01
CA VAL A 895 -112.90 -107.65 -69.07
C VAL A 895 -113.34 -109.03 -68.51
N PRO A 896 -113.30 -109.24 -67.19
CA PRO A 896 -114.08 -110.27 -66.50
C PRO A 896 -115.48 -109.81 -66.10
N SER A 897 -116.37 -110.78 -65.89
CA SER A 897 -117.75 -110.59 -65.46
C SER A 897 -118.19 -111.64 -64.40
N THR A 898 -119.21 -111.32 -63.61
CA THR A 898 -119.61 -112.07 -62.40
C THR A 898 -120.96 -112.79 -62.56
N ALA A 899 -121.12 -113.96 -61.91
CA ALA A 899 -122.39 -114.69 -61.84
C ALA A 899 -122.66 -115.24 -60.42
N THR A 900 -123.93 -115.20 -59.99
CA THR A 900 -124.35 -115.55 -58.63
C THR A 900 -125.58 -116.47 -58.61
N ARG A 901 -125.58 -117.50 -57.74
CA ARG A 901 -126.73 -118.42 -57.51
C ARG A 901 -126.99 -118.62 -56.02
N PHE A 902 -128.27 -118.64 -55.64
CA PHE A 902 -128.75 -118.90 -54.28
C PHE A 902 -129.48 -120.24 -54.22
N VAL A 903 -129.15 -121.09 -53.25
CA VAL A 903 -129.81 -122.39 -53.00
C VAL A 903 -130.09 -122.56 -51.50
N ARG A 904 -131.34 -122.81 -51.13
CA ARG A 904 -131.74 -123.08 -49.74
C ARG A 904 -132.04 -124.58 -49.54
N TYR A 905 -131.37 -125.19 -48.57
CA TYR A 905 -131.61 -126.57 -48.14
C TYR A 905 -132.35 -126.59 -46.80
N ASN A 906 -133.31 -127.51 -46.64
CA ASN A 906 -134.00 -127.75 -45.38
C ASN A 906 -133.32 -128.86 -44.54
N SER A 907 -133.80 -129.03 -43.30
CA SER A 907 -133.38 -130.11 -42.39
C SER A 907 -133.63 -131.55 -42.88
N SER A 908 -134.27 -131.73 -44.04
CA SER A 908 -134.46 -133.03 -44.73
C SER A 908 -133.60 -133.15 -46.00
N HIS A 909 -132.49 -132.41 -46.05
CA HIS A 909 -131.51 -132.39 -47.16
C HIS A 909 -132.11 -132.05 -48.55
N SER A 910 -133.28 -131.43 -48.59
CA SER A 910 -133.99 -131.08 -49.83
C SER A 910 -133.74 -129.61 -50.18
N ALA A 911 -133.39 -129.32 -51.44
CA ALA A 911 -133.39 -127.94 -51.94
C ALA A 911 -134.83 -127.45 -52.14
N VAL A 912 -135.23 -126.37 -51.47
CA VAL A 912 -136.64 -125.91 -51.42
C VAL A 912 -136.92 -124.72 -52.34
N GLU A 913 -135.91 -123.90 -52.63
CA GLU A 913 -135.98 -122.81 -53.62
C GLU A 913 -134.62 -122.63 -54.29
N THR A 914 -134.61 -122.37 -55.60
CA THR A 914 -133.41 -121.97 -56.36
C THR A 914 -133.69 -120.66 -57.09
N ARG A 915 -132.92 -119.62 -56.80
CA ARG A 915 -132.99 -118.33 -57.53
C ARG A 915 -131.71 -118.06 -58.30
N VAL A 916 -131.87 -117.79 -59.60
CA VAL A 916 -130.81 -117.35 -60.50
C VAL A 916 -130.75 -115.82 -60.47
N GLY A 917 -129.57 -115.26 -60.21
CA GLY A 917 -129.35 -113.81 -60.19
C GLY A 917 -129.08 -113.22 -61.59
N PRO A 918 -129.19 -111.89 -61.74
CA PRO A 918 -128.88 -111.21 -63.00
C PRO A 918 -127.40 -111.38 -63.39
N SER A 919 -127.12 -111.37 -64.69
CA SER A 919 -125.77 -111.55 -65.26
C SER A 919 -125.43 -110.44 -66.27
N SER A 920 -124.13 -110.16 -66.40
CA SER A 920 -123.54 -109.22 -67.35
C SER A 920 -122.29 -109.88 -67.97
N GLY A 921 -121.71 -109.43 -69.09
CA GLY A 921 -122.09 -108.31 -69.95
C GLY A 921 -123.33 -108.55 -70.81
N ALA A 922 -123.41 -107.89 -71.97
CA ALA A 922 -124.35 -108.27 -73.02
C ALA A 922 -123.83 -109.55 -73.72
N GLY A 923 -124.48 -110.72 -73.69
CA GLY A 923 -125.41 -111.28 -72.69
C GLY A 923 -124.77 -112.57 -72.13
N ALA A 924 -124.78 -112.87 -70.84
CA ALA A 924 -125.94 -113.19 -69.99
C ALA A 924 -126.60 -114.54 -70.35
N TYR A 925 -126.93 -115.33 -69.32
CA TYR A 925 -127.17 -116.79 -69.38
C TYR A 925 -125.96 -117.61 -69.84
N MET A 926 -125.13 -118.03 -68.88
CA MET A 926 -124.45 -119.33 -69.05
C MET A 926 -125.43 -120.45 -68.69
N PRO A 927 -125.78 -121.34 -69.64
CA PRO A 927 -126.60 -122.50 -69.37
C PRO A 927 -125.70 -123.74 -69.24
N CYS A 928 -125.27 -124.05 -68.02
CA CYS A 928 -124.89 -125.43 -67.70
C CYS A 928 -125.87 -125.96 -66.65
N ALA A 929 -127.03 -126.37 -67.15
CA ALA A 929 -128.19 -126.76 -66.37
C ALA A 929 -128.11 -128.21 -65.89
N VAL A 930 -127.02 -128.57 -65.18
CA VAL A 930 -126.87 -129.90 -64.54
C VAL A 930 -126.21 -129.80 -63.16
N PHE A 931 -126.78 -128.98 -62.27
CA PHE A 931 -126.49 -129.08 -60.82
C PHE A 931 -127.28 -130.28 -60.23
N ALA A 932 -127.02 -131.51 -60.69
CA ALA A 932 -127.57 -132.71 -60.06
C ALA A 932 -126.93 -132.83 -58.65
N THR A 933 -127.62 -132.65 -57.54
CA THR A 933 -128.94 -133.19 -57.13
C THR A 933 -128.95 -134.73 -57.06
N VAL A 934 -127.93 -135.32 -56.41
CA VAL A 934 -128.01 -136.69 -55.84
C VAL A 934 -127.32 -136.72 -54.46
N PHE A 935 -128.11 -136.72 -53.39
CA PHE A 935 -127.70 -137.25 -52.08
C PHE A 935 -128.30 -138.66 -51.97
N SER A 936 -127.47 -139.70 -51.85
CA SER A 936 -127.95 -141.08 -51.68
C SER A 936 -126.90 -141.99 -51.03
N GLY A 937 -127.28 -142.79 -50.02
CA GLY A 937 -126.50 -143.97 -49.63
C GLY A 937 -125.95 -144.09 -48.20
N LEU A 938 -126.75 -143.78 -47.17
CA LEU A 938 -126.76 -144.45 -45.85
C LEU A 938 -125.42 -144.80 -45.15
N ALA A 939 -124.94 -143.92 -44.25
CA ALA A 939 -124.75 -144.20 -42.81
C ALA A 939 -124.17 -142.95 -42.12
N ALA A 940 -124.48 -142.73 -40.83
CA ALA A 940 -123.97 -141.59 -40.07
C ALA A 940 -122.43 -141.67 -39.89
N GLY A 941 -121.70 -140.99 -40.77
CA GLY A 941 -120.24 -141.02 -40.85
C GLY A 941 -119.72 -139.93 -41.78
N THR A 942 -118.39 -139.74 -41.80
CA THR A 942 -117.72 -138.67 -42.55
C THR A 942 -118.06 -138.71 -44.05
N HIS A 943 -118.48 -137.59 -44.62
CA HIS A 943 -118.88 -137.48 -46.03
C HIS A 943 -118.07 -136.40 -46.78
N TYR A 944 -117.66 -136.72 -48.01
CA TYR A 944 -116.90 -135.86 -48.92
C TYR A 944 -117.80 -134.95 -49.75
N ILE A 945 -117.31 -133.76 -50.12
CA ILE A 945 -117.96 -132.87 -51.10
C ILE A 945 -116.91 -132.43 -52.13
N GLU A 946 -116.94 -133.06 -53.32
CA GLU A 946 -116.14 -132.67 -54.49
C GLU A 946 -116.99 -131.88 -55.51
N PRO A 947 -116.53 -130.73 -56.01
CA PRO A 947 -117.03 -130.17 -57.25
C PRO A 947 -116.25 -130.73 -58.46
N GLN A 948 -116.83 -131.68 -59.19
CA GLN A 948 -116.29 -132.09 -60.51
C GLN A 948 -116.65 -131.07 -61.59
N PHE A 949 -115.66 -130.66 -62.40
CA PHE A 949 -115.87 -129.98 -63.67
C PHE A 949 -114.97 -130.60 -64.76
N ASN A 950 -115.50 -130.73 -65.98
CA ASN A 950 -114.96 -131.61 -67.02
C ASN A 950 -115.04 -130.93 -68.41
N GLY A 951 -113.99 -131.08 -69.24
CA GLY A 951 -113.79 -130.36 -70.53
C GLY A 951 -113.09 -129.00 -70.36
N GLY A 952 -112.32 -128.45 -71.32
CA GLY A 952 -112.14 -128.81 -72.73
C GLY A 952 -112.79 -127.74 -73.64
N THR A 953 -112.07 -126.96 -74.45
CA THR A 953 -110.60 -126.93 -74.73
C THR A 953 -110.19 -125.49 -75.13
N SER A 954 -108.88 -125.17 -75.16
CA SER A 954 -108.33 -123.86 -75.61
C SER A 954 -108.93 -122.61 -74.93
N GLY A 955 -108.83 -122.43 -73.60
CA GLY A 955 -108.19 -123.25 -72.58
C GLY A 955 -108.41 -122.56 -71.23
N VAL A 956 -109.40 -123.03 -70.46
CA VAL A 956 -110.09 -122.24 -69.43
C VAL A 956 -109.89 -122.85 -68.04
N TYR A 957 -109.50 -122.02 -67.06
CA TYR A 957 -109.38 -122.37 -65.65
C TYR A 957 -110.14 -121.36 -64.77
N MET A 958 -110.97 -121.84 -63.84
CA MET A 958 -111.50 -121.00 -62.76
C MET A 958 -110.40 -120.79 -61.71
N ASN A 959 -109.83 -119.58 -61.70
CA ASN A 959 -108.73 -119.24 -60.80
C ASN A 959 -109.19 -119.02 -59.34
N ALA A 960 -108.23 -119.09 -58.41
CA ALA A 960 -108.45 -119.04 -56.96
C ALA A 960 -109.05 -117.70 -56.46
N GLY A 961 -110.36 -117.58 -56.59
CA GLY A 961 -111.21 -116.49 -56.09
C GLY A 961 -112.71 -116.81 -56.12
N CYS A 962 -113.07 -118.06 -56.45
CA CYS A 962 -114.45 -118.52 -56.49
C CYS A 962 -114.83 -119.07 -55.11
N GLY A 963 -115.63 -118.30 -54.36
CA GLY A 963 -116.01 -118.61 -52.99
C GLY A 963 -117.44 -119.15 -52.88
N VAL A 964 -117.65 -120.04 -51.90
CA VAL A 964 -118.99 -120.40 -51.41
C VAL A 964 -119.20 -119.71 -50.08
N VAL A 965 -120.23 -118.86 -50.01
CA VAL A 965 -120.61 -118.17 -48.77
C VAL A 965 -121.77 -118.94 -48.14
N TYR A 966 -121.55 -119.41 -46.91
CA TYR A 966 -122.56 -120.10 -46.11
C TYR A 966 -123.17 -119.14 -45.10
N LEU A 967 -124.50 -119.00 -45.13
CA LEU A 967 -125.28 -118.28 -44.12
C LEU A 967 -126.14 -119.28 -43.35
N ILE A 968 -125.90 -119.40 -42.04
CA ILE A 968 -126.69 -120.23 -41.13
C ILE A 968 -127.45 -119.30 -40.18
N SER A 969 -128.77 -119.37 -40.21
CA SER A 969 -129.66 -118.55 -39.39
C SER A 969 -130.24 -119.40 -38.25
N LYS A 970 -130.16 -118.90 -37.01
CA LYS A 970 -130.99 -119.44 -35.92
C LYS A 970 -132.42 -118.92 -36.05
N ARG A 971 -133.37 -119.84 -35.91
CA ARG A 971 -134.58 -119.64 -35.10
C ARG A 971 -134.45 -120.52 -33.86
#